data_AF-A0A3B1DR25-F1
#
_entry.id   AF-A0A3B1DR25-F1
#
_cell.length_a   1.000
_cell.length_b   1.000
_cell.length_c   1.000
_cell.angle_alpha   90.00
_cell.angle_beta   90.00
_cell.angle_gamma   90.00
#
_symmetry.space_group_name_H-M   'P 1'
#
loop_
_entity.id
_entity.type
_entity.pdbx_description
1 polymer ?
#
loop_
_entity_poly.entity_id
_entity_poly.type
_entity_poly.pdbx_seq_one_letter_code
_entity_poly.pdbx_strand_id
1 'polypeptide(L)'
;MSQENSPQTKKSLFTNLRNALSPLQFVVLSVIAVGLLLSVFFLGMLGNWIFGGTTSGANGQHAHADGGSKTQMWSCSMHPQIQKNGPGKCPICGMDLIPVKASTGRMLGLRQVAISPEARALMQIQVAPVERKNVEALIRMVGKVDYDETRLKYITAWVPGRLDKLFVDFTGVTVNKGHHLVYIYSEELYAAQQELIETAKSAKKYNNNRTGGIDLLESSREKLRLLGLTKEQVQAIEKQEKPSDHMTIYSPMSGIVIEKLRQEGDRVRTGDRIYTVADLSEVWVKMDAYESDLKWVKYGQKVTFSTEAYPGEVFKGSIAFIDPVLNEKTRTVKVRVNVLNPQGKLKPEMFVRATVKVQVAAGGKVVNPSFAGKWISPMHPEVMSNKPGKCPVCGMDLVRAESLGYTSSVTKSKPLVIPASAALLTGTRAIVYVEMPSQPEGLDAAYQILSAALDSKKMIDIRSAFRSVKSALDKPNKRLRTSGAKQFWKKLSAPVKAEIEKGVSVKEIELAQEIFTRLSEKMEAIHKNFVPPNQPTFLGREIVLGARAGNYYLVEHGLSEGELVVTNGNFKIDSALQIQAKPSMMTPDGGGSNDTKIDLPLTFRKQILQLQDAHQNVIVAVKKKDLKQIQATFTTFGNRLKKVDKNLLSDHPQMLWEELAMLLGNDAFEGKRVKELKKVPVLFQSLQKHMQQIQEKLGQIDDLPQSLDVPIKFQEQLNGLWQVYLAMGNELANDDYKKASRQSAQLKTAMAAIDMKLLTGQTEHIAWMKELANLKIIQANLSSAKEIKPLRAAFRSFSGEMQVLAMQFGFGQKKKVYQLHCPMAFGGKGAIWLQKDKKTRNPYYGSNMLECADRTEVISGD
;
A
#
# COMPACT_ATOMS: atom_id res chain seq x y z
N MET A 1 11.31 55.36 -16.97
CA MET A 1 11.17 56.15 -15.73
C MET A 1 11.64 55.24 -14.60
N SER A 2 12.96 55.21 -14.38
CA SER A 2 13.66 55.81 -13.21
C SER A 2 13.66 54.81 -12.03
N GLN A 3 14.77 54.41 -11.41
CA GLN A 3 16.16 54.84 -11.45
C GLN A 3 17.02 53.77 -10.75
N GLU A 4 18.27 53.62 -11.20
CA GLU A 4 19.36 52.92 -10.51
C GLU A 4 19.73 53.61 -9.19
N ASN A 5 20.35 52.90 -8.23
CA ASN A 5 21.65 53.33 -7.70
C ASN A 5 22.36 52.33 -6.77
N SER A 6 23.69 52.40 -6.89
CA SER A 6 24.73 51.49 -6.40
C SER A 6 25.22 51.79 -4.95
N PRO A 7 26.09 50.93 -4.38
CA PRO A 7 26.65 51.09 -3.04
C PRO A 7 28.05 51.74 -3.09
N GLN A 8 28.17 53.04 -2.80
CA GLN A 8 29.45 53.67 -2.48
C GLN A 8 29.28 54.85 -1.50
N THR A 9 29.57 54.64 -0.22
CA THR A 9 30.04 55.68 0.73
C THR A 9 30.52 54.98 2.01
N LYS A 10 31.61 54.21 1.92
CA LYS A 10 32.30 53.62 3.09
C LYS A 10 33.80 53.96 3.16
N LYS A 11 34.26 54.99 2.44
CA LYS A 11 35.69 55.30 2.33
C LYS A 11 36.10 56.77 2.57
N SER A 12 35.23 57.66 3.06
CA SER A 12 35.60 59.07 3.29
C SER A 12 35.52 59.58 4.73
N LEU A 13 35.19 58.74 5.73
CA LEU A 13 35.10 59.18 7.14
C LEU A 13 36.26 58.73 8.03
N PHE A 14 37.08 57.77 7.60
CA PHE A 14 38.16 57.20 8.43
C PHE A 14 39.56 57.74 8.17
N THR A 15 39.73 58.62 7.18
CA THR A 15 41.05 59.15 6.77
C THR A 15 41.32 60.58 7.23
N ASN A 16 40.32 61.31 7.73
CA ASN A 16 40.46 62.73 8.11
C ASN A 16 40.43 63.02 9.62
N LEU A 17 40.45 62.00 10.50
CA LEU A 17 40.52 62.20 11.96
C LEU A 17 41.88 61.81 12.59
N ARG A 18 42.84 61.31 11.80
CA ARG A 18 44.12 60.79 12.33
C ARG A 18 45.23 61.84 12.43
N ASN A 19 45.05 63.04 11.89
CA ASN A 19 46.06 64.11 11.88
C ASN A 19 45.54 65.39 12.55
N ALA A 20 45.19 65.34 13.84
CA ALA A 20 44.87 66.59 14.57
C ALA A 20 45.01 66.58 16.10
N LEU A 21 45.30 65.47 16.79
CA LEU A 21 45.34 65.46 18.27
C LEU A 21 46.44 64.54 18.82
N SER A 22 47.16 65.02 19.83
CA SER A 22 48.32 64.36 20.45
C SER A 22 47.90 63.12 21.28
N PRO A 23 48.80 62.14 21.52
CA PRO A 23 48.48 60.91 22.26
C PRO A 23 47.96 61.15 23.70
N LEU A 24 48.16 62.35 24.27
CA LEU A 24 47.62 62.71 25.59
C LEU A 24 46.11 62.99 25.58
N GLN A 25 45.54 63.44 24.45
CA GLN A 25 44.12 63.80 24.35
C GLN A 25 43.21 62.58 24.13
N PHE A 26 43.74 61.49 23.56
CA PHE A 26 43.00 60.23 23.41
C PHE A 26 42.78 59.50 24.74
N VAL A 27 43.71 59.64 25.70
CA VAL A 27 43.60 59.05 27.04
C VAL A 27 42.55 59.79 27.88
N VAL A 28 42.46 61.12 27.76
CA VAL A 28 41.45 61.90 28.50
C VAL A 28 40.03 61.64 27.99
N LEU A 29 39.82 61.51 26.68
CA LEU A 29 38.52 61.20 26.09
C LEU A 29 38.03 59.78 26.41
N SER A 30 38.94 58.81 26.53
CA SER A 30 38.58 57.43 26.89
C SER A 30 38.23 57.27 28.38
N VAL A 31 38.88 58.03 29.28
CA VAL A 31 38.52 58.06 30.71
C VAL A 31 37.16 58.72 30.95
N ILE A 32 36.82 59.77 30.20
CA ILE A 32 35.50 60.44 30.31
C ILE A 32 34.36 59.54 29.78
N ALA A 33 34.58 58.80 28.70
CA ALA A 33 33.58 57.87 28.16
C ALA A 33 33.28 56.68 29.08
N VAL A 34 34.30 56.15 29.77
CA VAL A 34 34.13 55.07 30.76
C VAL A 34 33.44 55.58 32.04
N GLY A 35 33.73 56.83 32.46
CA GLY A 35 33.04 57.47 33.58
C GLY A 35 31.54 57.69 33.35
N LEU A 36 31.14 58.09 32.13
CA LEU A 36 29.73 58.29 31.75
C LEU A 36 28.93 56.98 31.69
N LEU A 37 29.56 55.88 31.27
CA LEU A 37 28.92 54.56 31.24
C LEU A 37 28.70 53.99 32.65
N LEU A 38 29.62 54.24 33.58
CA LEU A 38 29.48 53.82 34.98
C LEU A 38 28.44 54.65 35.75
N SER A 39 28.29 55.95 35.45
CA SER A 39 27.25 56.78 36.09
C SER A 39 25.82 56.41 35.67
N VAL A 40 25.61 56.01 34.41
CA VAL A 40 24.27 55.55 33.94
C VAL A 40 23.91 54.19 34.54
N PHE A 41 24.89 53.32 34.76
CA PHE A 41 24.67 52.02 35.40
C PHE A 41 24.30 52.16 36.88
N PHE A 42 24.91 53.11 37.61
CA PHE A 42 24.56 53.38 39.02
C PHE A 42 23.24 54.14 39.21
N LEU A 43 22.87 55.05 38.29
CA LEU A 43 21.55 55.72 38.34
C LEU A 43 20.38 54.75 38.06
N GLY A 44 20.58 53.72 37.23
CA GLY A 44 19.56 52.68 36.98
C GLY A 44 19.32 51.76 38.18
N MET A 45 20.33 51.56 39.04
CA MET A 45 20.23 50.70 40.20
C MET A 45 19.59 51.40 41.41
N LEU A 46 19.71 52.74 41.52
CA LEU A 46 19.03 53.54 42.55
C LEU A 46 17.53 53.74 42.32
N GLY A 47 17.06 53.71 41.06
CA GLY A 47 15.63 53.87 40.74
C GLY A 47 14.74 52.73 41.25
N ASN A 48 15.29 51.51 41.33
CA ASN A 48 14.53 50.33 41.74
C ASN A 48 14.46 50.13 43.28
N TRP A 49 15.20 50.94 44.05
CA TRP A 49 15.24 50.85 45.51
C TRP A 49 14.41 51.93 46.22
N ILE A 50 14.03 53.01 45.52
CA ILE A 50 13.26 54.14 46.10
C ILE A 50 11.74 54.04 45.85
N PHE A 51 11.28 53.29 44.83
CA PHE A 51 9.85 53.22 44.47
C PHE A 51 9.15 51.85 44.69
N GLY A 52 9.79 50.92 45.41
CA GLY A 52 9.31 49.54 45.56
C GLY A 52 8.87 49.13 46.98
N GLY A 53 7.85 49.79 47.55
CA GLY A 53 7.12 49.32 48.74
C GLY A 53 5.80 50.10 48.84
N THR A 54 4.63 49.56 49.21
CA THR A 54 4.26 48.30 49.88
C THR A 54 2.74 48.15 49.76
N THR A 55 2.23 46.93 49.56
CA THR A 55 0.95 46.51 50.17
C THR A 55 1.12 45.16 50.86
N SER A 56 1.07 45.24 52.19
CA SER A 56 0.87 44.18 53.19
C SER A 56 -0.33 43.28 52.81
N GLY A 57 -0.44 42.00 53.14
CA GLY A 57 0.16 41.19 54.19
C GLY A 57 -0.84 40.95 55.33
N ALA A 58 -1.61 39.84 55.29
CA ALA A 58 -2.16 39.15 56.48
C ALA A 58 -2.78 37.77 56.12
N ASN A 59 -2.47 36.78 56.96
CA ASN A 59 -2.79 35.34 56.88
C ASN A 59 -4.30 35.00 56.91
N GLY A 60 -4.67 33.97 56.15
CA GLY A 60 -5.92 33.23 56.27
C GLY A 60 -5.85 31.90 55.50
N GLN A 61 -6.00 30.78 56.21
CA GLN A 61 -5.95 29.41 55.71
C GLN A 61 -6.93 29.17 54.54
N HIS A 62 -6.44 28.68 53.39
CA HIS A 62 -7.29 27.92 52.46
C HIS A 62 -6.48 26.79 51.78
N ALA A 63 -7.09 25.61 51.83
CA ALA A 63 -6.62 24.30 51.45
C ALA A 63 -5.90 24.22 50.08
N HIS A 64 -4.86 23.39 50.02
CA HIS A 64 -4.38 22.80 48.78
C HIS A 64 -5.50 21.95 48.15
N ALA A 65 -6.20 22.50 47.17
CA ALA A 65 -6.95 21.72 46.21
C ALA A 65 -6.00 21.29 45.08
N ASP A 66 -5.85 19.98 44.91
CA ASP A 66 -5.12 19.32 43.83
C ASP A 66 -5.70 19.76 42.47
N GLY A 67 -4.91 20.49 41.69
CA GLY A 67 -5.22 20.90 40.31
C GLY A 67 -4.11 20.48 39.38
N GLY A 68 -4.24 19.31 38.75
CA GLY A 68 -3.28 18.77 37.79
C GLY A 68 -3.06 19.69 36.59
N SER A 69 -1.89 20.30 36.51
CA SER A 69 -1.43 21.05 35.33
C SER A 69 -1.15 20.10 34.16
N LYS A 70 -1.92 20.25 33.07
CA LYS A 70 -1.64 19.60 31.77
C LYS A 70 -0.42 20.27 31.15
N THR A 71 0.65 19.52 30.93
CA THR A 71 1.84 20.01 30.22
C THR A 71 1.47 20.30 28.75
N GLN A 72 1.48 21.57 28.35
CA GLN A 72 1.08 22.02 27.01
C GLN A 72 2.26 21.97 26.03
N MET A 73 2.11 21.24 24.92
CA MET A 73 3.17 20.98 23.92
C MET A 73 3.13 21.99 22.76
N TRP A 74 4.28 22.40 22.24
CA TRP A 74 4.41 23.46 21.22
C TRP A 74 5.16 22.96 19.98
N SER A 75 4.70 23.33 18.77
CA SER A 75 5.29 22.88 17.49
C SER A 75 5.34 24.01 16.43
N CYS A 76 6.25 23.90 15.46
CA CYS A 76 6.45 24.87 14.38
C CYS A 76 5.59 24.55 13.15
N SER A 77 4.86 25.54 12.61
CA SER A 77 4.00 25.36 11.41
C SER A 77 4.72 24.85 10.17
N MET A 78 6.01 25.13 10.01
CA MET A 78 6.81 24.66 8.86
C MET A 78 7.66 23.43 9.17
N HIS A 79 7.96 23.16 10.44
CA HIS A 79 8.77 22.02 10.86
C HIS A 79 8.07 21.29 12.02
N PRO A 80 6.99 20.53 11.74
CA PRO A 80 6.14 19.93 12.77
C PRO A 80 6.87 18.91 13.67
N GLN A 81 8.03 18.43 13.20
CA GLN A 81 8.91 17.50 13.88
C GLN A 81 9.60 18.10 15.12
N ILE A 82 9.66 19.44 15.23
CA ILE A 82 10.21 20.12 16.39
C ILE A 82 9.11 20.32 17.44
N GLN A 83 9.20 19.58 18.54
CA GLN A 83 8.28 19.68 19.67
C GLN A 83 9.03 20.10 20.93
N LYS A 84 8.51 21.11 21.65
CA LYS A 84 9.06 21.56 22.94
C LYS A 84 7.94 21.71 23.98
N ASN A 85 8.30 21.55 25.25
CA ASN A 85 7.37 21.66 26.39
C ASN A 85 7.12 23.13 26.82
N GLY A 86 7.20 24.08 25.89
CA GLY A 86 7.04 25.51 26.15
C GLY A 86 7.23 26.37 24.89
N PRO A 87 6.85 27.66 24.94
CA PRO A 87 7.06 28.60 23.84
C PRO A 87 8.55 28.76 23.54
N GLY A 88 8.89 28.99 22.27
CA GLY A 88 10.27 29.19 21.84
C GLY A 88 10.36 29.31 20.32
N LYS A 89 11.57 29.50 19.79
CA LYS A 89 11.79 29.56 18.33
C LYS A 89 12.19 28.20 17.76
N CYS A 90 11.72 27.93 16.55
CA CYS A 90 12.14 26.77 15.77
C CYS A 90 13.63 26.90 15.42
N PRO A 91 14.48 25.91 15.73
CA PRO A 91 15.91 25.96 15.44
C PRO A 91 16.22 25.83 13.93
N ILE A 92 15.24 25.44 13.11
CA ILE A 92 15.42 25.28 11.67
C ILE A 92 15.03 26.56 10.91
N CYS A 93 13.85 27.12 11.17
CA CYS A 93 13.35 28.30 10.44
C CYS A 93 13.22 29.58 11.26
N GLY A 94 13.55 29.57 12.56
CA GLY A 94 13.51 30.76 13.42
C GLY A 94 12.12 31.30 13.77
N MET A 95 11.04 30.71 13.25
CA MET A 95 9.66 31.11 13.57
C MET A 95 9.24 30.66 14.98
N ASP A 96 8.32 31.39 15.60
CA ASP A 96 7.80 31.06 16.92
C ASP A 96 7.00 29.75 16.88
N LEU A 97 7.22 28.91 17.91
CA LEU A 97 6.46 27.70 18.12
C LEU A 97 5.04 28.08 18.56
N ILE A 98 4.06 27.30 18.09
CA ILE A 98 2.64 27.53 18.32
C ILE A 98 2.11 26.41 19.24
N PRO A 99 1.24 26.70 20.22
CA PRO A 99 0.77 25.69 21.14
C PRO A 99 -0.14 24.69 20.42
N VAL A 100 0.16 23.40 20.53
CA VAL A 100 -0.69 22.32 20.06
C VAL A 100 -1.87 22.23 21.02
N LYS A 101 -3.08 22.52 20.55
CA LYS A 101 -4.31 22.31 21.34
C LYS A 101 -4.44 20.82 21.62
N ALA A 102 -4.21 20.40 22.86
CA ALA A 102 -4.61 19.08 23.33
C ALA A 102 -6.14 19.02 23.24
N SER A 103 -6.66 18.26 22.28
CA SER A 103 -8.09 18.02 22.19
C SER A 103 -8.57 17.35 23.48
N THR A 104 -9.43 18.02 24.23
CA THR A 104 -10.17 17.50 25.40
C THR A 104 -11.25 16.49 24.99
N GLY A 105 -10.92 15.59 24.07
CA GLY A 105 -11.78 14.52 23.58
C GLY A 105 -11.00 13.22 23.55
N ARG A 106 -11.72 12.14 23.85
CA ARG A 106 -11.43 10.73 23.59
C ARG A 106 -10.12 10.49 22.80
N MET A 107 -9.14 9.80 23.38
CA MET A 107 -7.88 9.45 22.70
C MET A 107 -8.16 8.81 21.35
N LEU A 108 -7.94 9.57 20.28
CA LEU A 108 -8.05 9.12 18.90
C LEU A 108 -6.82 8.28 18.56
N GLY A 109 -7.01 7.22 17.77
CA GLY A 109 -5.90 6.39 17.30
C GLY A 109 -4.80 7.17 16.58
N LEU A 110 -3.62 6.56 16.44
CA LEU A 110 -2.43 7.18 15.86
C LEU A 110 -2.66 7.69 14.43
N ARG A 111 -3.41 6.94 13.60
CA ARG A 111 -3.79 7.34 12.23
C ARG A 111 -5.20 7.93 12.11
N GLN A 112 -5.79 8.36 13.22
CA GLN A 112 -7.14 8.93 13.24
C GLN A 112 -7.09 10.46 13.38
N VAL A 113 -7.89 11.14 12.56
CA VAL A 113 -8.09 12.58 12.64
C VAL A 113 -9.58 12.89 12.68
N ALA A 114 -10.00 13.58 13.74
CA ALA A 114 -11.33 14.13 13.88
C ALA A 114 -11.37 15.54 13.30
N ILE A 115 -12.41 15.82 12.52
CA ILE A 115 -12.59 17.08 11.80
C ILE A 115 -13.98 17.63 12.15
N SER A 116 -14.14 18.95 12.25
CA SER A 116 -15.47 19.53 12.45
C SER A 116 -16.33 19.44 11.18
N PRO A 117 -17.68 19.45 11.28
CA PRO A 117 -18.55 19.46 10.09
C PRO A 117 -18.28 20.63 9.14
N GLU A 118 -17.94 21.80 9.68
CA GLU A 118 -17.62 23.01 8.91
C GLU A 118 -16.29 22.85 8.18
N ALA A 119 -15.27 22.32 8.87
CA ALA A 119 -13.98 22.02 8.27
C ALA A 119 -14.11 20.95 7.17
N ARG A 120 -14.99 19.96 7.34
CA ARG A 120 -15.32 18.97 6.28
C ARG A 120 -15.89 19.66 5.03
N ALA A 121 -16.81 20.61 5.22
CA ALA A 121 -17.41 21.36 4.12
C ALA A 121 -16.39 22.26 3.41
N LEU A 122 -15.57 23.01 4.15
CA LEU A 122 -14.49 23.85 3.61
C LEU A 122 -13.43 23.04 2.87
N MET A 123 -13.10 21.84 3.38
CA MET A 123 -12.17 20.94 2.71
C MET A 123 -12.79 20.24 1.49
N GLN A 124 -14.11 20.32 1.31
CA GLN A 124 -14.90 19.67 0.26
C GLN A 124 -14.72 18.15 0.26
N ILE A 125 -14.67 17.54 1.46
CA ILE A 125 -14.42 16.11 1.60
C ILE A 125 -15.60 15.31 1.05
N GLN A 126 -15.32 14.50 0.03
CA GLN A 126 -16.27 13.55 -0.56
C GLN A 126 -15.84 12.12 -0.27
N VAL A 127 -16.82 11.23 -0.13
CA VAL A 127 -16.59 9.81 0.15
C VAL A 127 -17.35 8.94 -0.83
N ALA A 128 -16.83 7.74 -1.08
CA ALA A 128 -17.49 6.71 -1.86
C ALA A 128 -17.43 5.36 -1.14
N PRO A 129 -18.44 4.50 -1.32
CA PRO A 129 -18.42 3.16 -0.75
C PRO A 129 -17.40 2.26 -1.46
N VAL A 130 -16.77 1.38 -0.68
CA VAL A 130 -16.00 0.24 -1.18
C VAL A 130 -17.00 -0.84 -1.61
N GLU A 131 -16.99 -1.19 -2.89
CA GLU A 131 -18.00 -2.09 -3.48
C GLU A 131 -17.34 -3.25 -4.22
N ARG A 132 -18.05 -4.37 -4.31
CA ARG A 132 -17.68 -5.46 -5.20
C ARG A 132 -18.38 -5.32 -6.55
N LYS A 133 -17.66 -4.86 -7.58
CA LYS A 133 -18.21 -4.70 -8.94
C LYS A 133 -17.24 -5.12 -10.03
N ASN A 134 -17.79 -5.63 -11.13
CA ASN A 134 -17.01 -5.85 -12.34
C ASN A 134 -16.65 -4.49 -12.92
N VAL A 135 -15.36 -4.23 -13.08
CA VAL A 135 -14.84 -2.99 -13.65
C VAL A 135 -14.33 -3.25 -15.04
N GLU A 136 -14.59 -2.29 -15.93
CA GLU A 136 -14.09 -2.30 -17.29
C GLU A 136 -12.78 -1.51 -17.36
N ALA A 137 -11.72 -2.16 -17.83
CA ALA A 137 -10.52 -1.46 -18.26
C ALA A 137 -10.75 -0.94 -19.67
N LEU A 138 -10.66 0.38 -19.83
CA LEU A 138 -10.69 1.07 -21.13
C LEU A 138 -9.25 1.32 -21.56
N ILE A 139 -8.78 0.55 -22.53
CA ILE A 139 -7.44 0.69 -23.11
C ILE A 139 -7.59 1.55 -24.35
N ARG A 140 -6.90 2.69 -24.37
CA ARG A 140 -6.86 3.57 -25.54
C ARG A 140 -5.55 3.34 -26.27
N MET A 141 -5.64 3.01 -27.54
CA MET A 141 -4.49 2.82 -28.41
C MET A 141 -4.59 3.77 -29.59
N VAL A 142 -3.44 4.16 -30.10
CA VAL A 142 -3.31 4.90 -31.35
C VAL A 142 -2.55 4.04 -32.34
N GLY A 143 -2.79 4.25 -33.62
CA GLY A 143 -2.17 3.43 -34.64
C GLY A 143 -2.41 3.98 -36.02
N LYS A 144 -2.12 3.14 -37.00
CA LYS A 144 -2.41 3.41 -38.40
C LYS A 144 -2.95 2.19 -39.12
N VAL A 145 -3.68 2.44 -40.20
CA VAL A 145 -4.02 1.42 -41.19
C VAL A 145 -2.77 1.09 -41.99
N ASP A 146 -2.55 -0.18 -42.27
CA ASP A 146 -1.42 -0.73 -43.01
C ASP A 146 -1.92 -1.79 -44.01
N TYR A 147 -1.08 -2.11 -44.98
CA TYR A 147 -1.36 -3.16 -45.95
C TYR A 147 -1.40 -4.53 -45.29
N ASP A 148 -2.28 -5.40 -45.80
CA ASP A 148 -2.17 -6.83 -45.52
C ASP A 148 -1.00 -7.40 -46.33
N GLU A 149 0.12 -7.67 -45.66
CA GLU A 149 1.33 -8.18 -46.31
C GLU A 149 1.11 -9.56 -46.96
N THR A 150 0.11 -10.34 -46.53
CA THR A 150 -0.24 -11.63 -47.15
C THR A 150 -0.97 -11.46 -48.49
N ARG A 151 -1.52 -10.26 -48.73
CA ARG A 151 -2.25 -9.87 -49.94
C ARG A 151 -1.45 -8.92 -50.84
N LEU A 152 -0.16 -8.74 -50.57
CA LEU A 152 0.77 -8.07 -51.48
C LEU A 152 1.32 -9.06 -52.50
N LYS A 153 1.39 -8.64 -53.76
CA LYS A 153 2.14 -9.34 -54.80
C LYS A 153 3.12 -8.40 -55.48
N TYR A 154 4.32 -8.92 -55.70
CA TYR A 154 5.38 -8.23 -56.39
C TYR A 154 5.43 -8.72 -57.83
N ILE A 155 5.27 -7.79 -58.77
CA ILE A 155 5.38 -8.08 -60.20
C ILE A 155 6.83 -7.89 -60.58
N THR A 156 7.48 -8.98 -60.99
CA THR A 156 8.90 -9.02 -61.35
C THR A 156 9.07 -9.31 -62.84
N ALA A 157 10.21 -8.92 -63.39
CA ALA A 157 10.59 -9.33 -64.75
C ALA A 157 10.98 -10.81 -64.76
N TRP A 158 10.37 -11.61 -65.64
CA TRP A 158 10.74 -13.03 -65.82
C TRP A 158 11.89 -13.22 -66.82
N VAL A 159 12.01 -12.30 -67.77
CA VAL A 159 13.09 -12.25 -68.77
C VAL A 159 13.85 -10.92 -68.65
N PRO A 160 15.15 -10.90 -68.93
CA PRO A 160 15.89 -9.63 -69.02
C PRO A 160 15.49 -8.91 -70.30
N GLY A 161 15.41 -7.57 -70.23
CA GLY A 161 14.94 -6.79 -71.35
C GLY A 161 14.83 -5.30 -71.07
N ARG A 162 14.44 -4.52 -72.08
CA ARG A 162 14.14 -3.09 -71.96
C ARG A 162 12.63 -2.89 -71.87
N LEU A 163 12.19 -2.06 -70.93
CA LEU A 163 10.77 -1.74 -70.75
C LEU A 163 10.34 -0.68 -71.77
N ASP A 164 9.76 -1.08 -72.89
CA ASP A 164 9.43 -0.15 -73.97
C ASP A 164 8.11 0.59 -73.73
N LYS A 165 7.15 -0.03 -73.05
CA LYS A 165 5.89 0.64 -72.65
C LYS A 165 5.36 0.13 -71.32
N LEU A 166 4.91 1.04 -70.46
CA LEU A 166 4.22 0.75 -69.21
C LEU A 166 2.75 1.13 -69.38
N PHE A 167 1.86 0.15 -69.42
CA PHE A 167 0.42 0.40 -69.50
C PHE A 167 -0.15 1.00 -68.21
N VAL A 168 0.57 0.85 -67.10
CA VAL A 168 0.25 1.48 -65.81
C VAL A 168 1.35 2.47 -65.45
N ASP A 169 1.13 3.73 -65.81
CA ASP A 169 2.11 4.80 -65.73
C ASP A 169 2.15 5.51 -64.36
N PHE A 170 1.13 5.39 -63.51
CA PHE A 170 1.13 5.96 -62.16
C PHE A 170 0.62 4.98 -61.08
N THR A 171 1.01 5.23 -59.83
CA THR A 171 0.54 4.49 -58.65
C THR A 171 -0.90 4.88 -58.29
N GLY A 172 -1.68 3.94 -57.77
CA GLY A 172 -3.09 4.13 -57.40
C GLY A 172 -4.09 3.60 -58.43
N VAL A 173 -3.60 3.12 -59.57
CA VAL A 173 -4.43 2.47 -60.60
C VAL A 173 -4.91 1.10 -60.12
N THR A 174 -6.21 0.85 -60.27
CA THR A 174 -6.80 -0.47 -60.05
C THR A 174 -6.57 -1.36 -61.26
N VAL A 175 -6.00 -2.54 -61.04
CA VAL A 175 -5.74 -3.57 -62.05
C VAL A 175 -6.55 -4.81 -61.74
N ASN A 176 -7.11 -5.46 -62.75
CA ASN A 176 -7.71 -6.78 -62.60
C ASN A 176 -6.72 -7.86 -63.02
N LYS A 177 -6.92 -9.09 -62.53
CA LYS A 177 -6.19 -10.26 -63.01
C LYS A 177 -6.32 -10.36 -64.54
N GLY A 178 -5.19 -10.45 -65.23
CA GLY A 178 -5.10 -10.50 -66.70
C GLY A 178 -5.01 -9.14 -67.40
N HIS A 179 -4.98 -8.00 -66.68
CA HIS A 179 -4.69 -6.71 -67.32
C HIS A 179 -3.24 -6.63 -67.79
N HIS A 180 -3.01 -5.95 -68.92
CA HIS A 180 -1.67 -5.64 -69.44
C HIS A 180 -0.98 -4.63 -68.51
N LEU A 181 0.26 -4.93 -68.09
CA LEU A 181 1.03 -4.06 -67.19
C LEU A 181 2.24 -3.44 -67.89
N VAL A 182 3.01 -4.26 -68.59
CA VAL A 182 4.30 -3.87 -69.19
C VAL A 182 4.46 -4.53 -70.54
N TYR A 183 5.00 -3.79 -71.50
CA TYR A 183 5.50 -4.28 -72.77
C TYR A 183 7.04 -4.24 -72.73
N ILE A 184 7.67 -5.41 -72.74
CA ILE A 184 9.12 -5.57 -72.59
C ILE A 184 9.73 -6.11 -73.90
N TYR A 185 10.79 -5.44 -74.37
CA TYR A 185 11.66 -5.94 -75.43
C TYR A 185 12.73 -6.86 -74.85
N SER A 186 12.85 -8.09 -75.35
CA SER A 186 13.82 -9.08 -74.83
C SER A 186 14.52 -9.85 -75.95
N GLU A 187 15.83 -9.62 -76.06
CA GLU A 187 16.73 -10.30 -77.00
C GLU A 187 16.81 -11.81 -76.71
N GLU A 188 16.90 -12.18 -75.43
CA GLU A 188 16.98 -13.57 -74.98
C GLU A 188 15.68 -14.33 -75.29
N LEU A 189 14.54 -13.68 -75.08
CA LEU A 189 13.26 -14.26 -75.41
C LEU A 189 13.12 -14.48 -76.93
N TYR A 190 13.53 -13.49 -77.74
CA TYR A 190 13.52 -13.62 -79.19
C TYR A 190 14.32 -14.85 -79.67
N ALA A 191 15.54 -15.01 -79.14
CA ALA A 191 16.39 -16.16 -79.45
C ALA A 191 15.74 -17.49 -79.03
N ALA A 192 15.14 -17.55 -77.83
CA ALA A 192 14.46 -18.74 -77.34
C ALA A 192 13.19 -19.09 -78.15
N GLN A 193 12.45 -18.10 -78.63
CA GLN A 193 11.29 -18.32 -79.51
C GLN A 193 11.72 -18.84 -80.88
N GLN A 194 12.77 -18.26 -81.48
CA GLN A 194 13.30 -18.71 -82.76
C GLN A 194 13.75 -20.18 -82.69
N GLU A 195 14.40 -20.57 -81.60
CA GLU A 195 14.81 -21.95 -81.33
C GLU A 195 13.60 -22.91 -81.27
N LEU A 196 12.53 -22.55 -80.55
CA LEU A 196 11.31 -23.36 -80.50
C LEU A 196 10.65 -23.49 -81.88
N ILE A 197 10.51 -22.38 -82.60
CA ILE A 197 9.83 -22.34 -83.91
C ILE A 197 10.59 -23.20 -84.93
N GLU A 198 11.91 -23.08 -85.02
CA GLU A 198 12.72 -23.88 -85.95
C GLU A 198 12.77 -25.36 -85.58
N THR A 199 12.78 -25.68 -84.28
CA THR A 199 12.68 -27.07 -83.81
C THR A 199 11.31 -27.66 -84.13
N ALA A 200 10.22 -26.91 -83.94
CA ALA A 200 8.87 -27.33 -84.28
C ALA A 200 8.68 -27.53 -85.80
N LYS A 201 9.25 -26.65 -86.63
CA LYS A 201 9.28 -26.82 -88.10
C LYS A 201 10.05 -28.08 -88.50
N SER A 202 11.21 -28.31 -87.89
CA SER A 202 12.06 -29.46 -88.17
C SER A 202 11.39 -30.79 -87.77
N ALA A 203 10.74 -30.82 -86.61
CA ALA A 203 9.96 -31.98 -86.14
C ALA A 203 8.73 -32.30 -87.02
N LYS A 204 8.13 -31.29 -87.67
CA LYS A 204 7.04 -31.50 -88.66
C LYS A 204 7.57 -31.97 -90.02
N LYS A 205 8.75 -31.48 -90.45
CA LYS A 205 9.33 -31.77 -91.77
C LYS A 205 10.01 -33.13 -91.85
N TYR A 206 10.64 -33.55 -90.75
CA TYR A 206 11.25 -34.86 -90.61
C TYR A 206 10.48 -35.59 -89.51
N ASN A 207 9.85 -36.72 -89.83
CA ASN A 207 9.13 -37.57 -88.88
C ASN A 207 10.12 -38.29 -87.93
N ASN A 208 11.06 -37.54 -87.37
CA ASN A 208 12.28 -38.00 -86.74
C ASN A 208 12.34 -37.44 -85.32
N ASN A 209 11.46 -37.96 -84.47
CA ASN A 209 11.33 -37.54 -83.08
C ASN A 209 12.34 -38.21 -82.15
N ARG A 210 13.43 -38.81 -82.66
CA ARG A 210 14.40 -39.53 -81.82
C ARG A 210 15.82 -39.49 -82.39
N THR A 211 16.65 -38.61 -81.85
CA THR A 211 18.09 -38.84 -81.74
C THR A 211 18.45 -38.84 -80.26
N GLY A 212 18.78 -40.02 -79.71
CA GLY A 212 19.44 -40.17 -78.41
C GLY A 212 18.82 -39.44 -77.21
N GLY A 213 17.68 -39.92 -76.69
CA GLY A 213 17.23 -39.65 -75.31
C GLY A 213 16.69 -38.25 -74.96
N ILE A 214 16.92 -37.22 -75.77
CA ILE A 214 16.46 -35.85 -75.50
C ILE A 214 15.45 -35.42 -76.59
N ASP A 215 14.21 -35.14 -76.18
CA ASP A 215 13.21 -34.51 -77.04
C ASP A 215 13.54 -33.00 -77.14
N LEU A 216 14.10 -32.58 -78.27
CA LEU A 216 14.53 -31.19 -78.52
C LEU A 216 13.34 -30.22 -78.52
N LEU A 217 12.18 -30.67 -79.01
CA LEU A 217 10.97 -29.86 -79.02
C LEU A 217 10.49 -29.62 -77.59
N GLU A 218 10.44 -30.69 -76.79
CA GLU A 218 10.06 -30.58 -75.39
C GLU A 218 11.08 -29.78 -74.57
N SER A 219 12.37 -29.90 -74.86
CA SER A 219 13.43 -29.10 -74.23
C SER A 219 13.28 -27.61 -74.54
N SER A 220 12.92 -27.26 -75.77
CA SER A 220 12.66 -25.87 -76.18
C SER A 220 11.41 -25.31 -75.51
N ARG A 221 10.35 -26.12 -75.36
CA ARG A 221 9.14 -25.74 -74.61
C ARG A 221 9.46 -25.50 -73.13
N GLU A 222 10.24 -26.39 -72.53
CA GLU A 222 10.62 -26.30 -71.13
C GLU A 222 11.49 -25.07 -70.87
N LYS A 223 12.40 -24.71 -71.79
CA LYS A 223 13.19 -23.48 -71.71
C LYS A 223 12.32 -22.23 -71.63
N LEU A 224 11.32 -22.09 -72.51
CA LEU A 224 10.39 -20.96 -72.47
C LEU A 224 9.51 -20.97 -71.21
N ARG A 225 9.12 -22.15 -70.72
CA ARG A 225 8.40 -22.30 -69.45
C ARG A 225 9.24 -21.83 -68.26
N LEU A 226 10.54 -22.13 -68.25
CA LEU A 226 11.49 -21.67 -67.23
C LEU A 226 11.73 -20.16 -67.28
N LEU A 227 11.64 -19.55 -68.47
CA LEU A 227 11.64 -18.10 -68.68
C LEU A 227 10.32 -17.43 -68.27
N GLY A 228 9.36 -18.19 -67.73
CA GLY A 228 8.13 -17.68 -67.12
C GLY A 228 6.93 -17.57 -68.06
N LEU A 229 6.99 -18.10 -69.28
CA LEU A 229 5.85 -18.12 -70.20
C LEU A 229 4.83 -19.20 -69.79
N THR A 230 3.54 -18.89 -69.95
CA THR A 230 2.48 -19.87 -69.71
C THR A 230 2.42 -20.91 -70.83
N LYS A 231 1.84 -22.08 -70.56
CA LYS A 231 1.70 -23.15 -71.57
C LYS A 231 0.93 -22.66 -72.81
N GLU A 232 -0.07 -21.81 -72.60
CA GLU A 232 -0.87 -21.20 -73.65
C GLU A 232 -0.03 -20.25 -74.52
N GLN A 233 0.86 -19.47 -73.89
CA GLN A 233 1.80 -18.60 -74.61
C GLN A 233 2.81 -19.39 -75.42
N VAL A 234 3.37 -20.47 -74.85
CA VAL A 234 4.32 -21.35 -75.57
C VAL A 234 3.65 -22.02 -76.77
N GLN A 235 2.42 -22.52 -76.61
CA GLN A 235 1.64 -23.10 -77.72
C GLN A 235 1.27 -22.06 -78.79
N ALA A 236 1.00 -20.81 -78.39
CA ALA A 236 0.75 -19.73 -79.34
C ALA A 236 1.99 -19.42 -80.17
N ILE A 237 3.18 -19.39 -79.55
CA ILE A 237 4.48 -19.19 -80.22
C ILE A 237 4.79 -20.36 -81.15
N GLU A 238 4.52 -21.61 -80.76
CA GLU A 238 4.73 -22.79 -81.61
C GLU A 238 3.90 -22.77 -82.91
N LYS A 239 2.75 -22.08 -82.89
CA LYS A 239 1.90 -21.87 -84.08
C LYS A 239 2.31 -20.66 -84.91
N GLN A 240 3.18 -19.78 -84.38
CA GLN A 240 3.65 -18.61 -85.10
C GLN A 240 4.79 -18.99 -86.04
N GLU A 241 4.83 -18.38 -87.23
CA GLU A 241 5.90 -18.62 -88.20
C GLU A 241 7.18 -17.80 -87.94
N LYS A 242 7.05 -16.72 -87.15
CA LYS A 242 8.11 -15.76 -86.81
C LYS A 242 8.12 -15.47 -85.31
N PRO A 243 9.31 -15.34 -84.69
CA PRO A 243 9.46 -14.94 -83.29
C PRO A 243 9.06 -13.47 -83.09
N SER A 244 8.60 -13.14 -81.89
CA SER A 244 8.34 -11.77 -81.44
C SER A 244 9.46 -11.30 -80.51
N ASP A 245 9.89 -10.06 -80.73
CA ASP A 245 10.90 -9.36 -79.94
C ASP A 245 10.33 -8.69 -78.67
N HIS A 246 9.01 -8.65 -78.54
CA HIS A 246 8.33 -8.06 -77.40
C HIS A 246 7.38 -9.04 -76.70
N MET A 247 7.20 -8.83 -75.40
CA MET A 247 6.27 -9.60 -74.58
C MET A 247 5.44 -8.66 -73.69
N THR A 248 4.17 -9.01 -73.48
CA THR A 248 3.35 -8.32 -72.48
C THR A 248 3.34 -9.09 -71.16
N ILE A 249 3.70 -8.42 -70.07
CA ILE A 249 3.55 -8.92 -68.70
C ILE A 249 2.14 -8.56 -68.21
N TYR A 250 1.42 -9.54 -67.69
CA TYR A 250 0.05 -9.40 -67.21
C TYR A 250 -0.03 -9.42 -65.68
N SER A 251 -1.10 -8.83 -65.13
CA SER A 251 -1.34 -8.88 -63.69
C SER A 251 -1.81 -10.28 -63.24
N PRO A 252 -1.13 -10.93 -62.28
CA PRO A 252 -1.54 -12.23 -61.74
C PRO A 252 -2.71 -12.13 -60.75
N MET A 253 -3.02 -10.93 -60.25
CA MET A 253 -4.10 -10.67 -59.28
C MET A 253 -4.86 -9.38 -59.59
N SER A 254 -6.06 -9.25 -59.02
CA SER A 254 -6.76 -7.97 -58.98
C SER A 254 -6.35 -7.19 -57.73
N GLY A 255 -6.13 -5.88 -57.85
CA GLY A 255 -5.70 -5.01 -56.75
C GLY A 255 -5.33 -3.61 -57.23
N ILE A 256 -4.67 -2.84 -56.37
CA ILE A 256 -4.21 -1.47 -56.67
C ILE A 256 -2.69 -1.47 -56.73
N VAL A 257 -2.12 -0.79 -57.73
CA VAL A 257 -0.67 -0.60 -57.84
C VAL A 257 -0.21 0.41 -56.79
N ILE A 258 0.53 -0.03 -55.78
CA ILE A 258 0.98 0.82 -54.67
C ILE A 258 2.38 1.39 -54.89
N GLU A 259 3.20 0.68 -55.66
CA GLU A 259 4.55 1.13 -55.99
C GLU A 259 4.87 0.81 -57.45
N LYS A 260 5.60 1.74 -58.08
CA LYS A 260 6.23 1.58 -59.39
C LYS A 260 7.72 1.88 -59.25
N LEU A 261 8.57 0.87 -59.44
CA LEU A 261 10.03 0.97 -59.24
C LEU A 261 10.85 1.14 -60.50
N ARG A 262 10.21 1.06 -61.68
CA ARG A 262 10.85 1.17 -62.98
C ARG A 262 10.08 2.14 -63.87
N GLN A 263 10.78 2.72 -64.82
CA GLN A 263 10.25 3.66 -65.80
C GLN A 263 10.36 3.08 -67.22
N GLU A 264 9.62 3.66 -68.15
CA GLU A 264 9.78 3.36 -69.57
C GLU A 264 11.21 3.71 -70.01
N GLY A 265 11.85 2.83 -70.78
CA GLY A 265 13.24 2.91 -71.19
C GLY A 265 14.23 2.15 -70.29
N ASP A 266 13.84 1.76 -69.06
CA ASP A 266 14.72 1.03 -68.16
C ASP A 266 15.06 -0.37 -68.68
N ARG A 267 16.31 -0.81 -68.47
CA ARG A 267 16.70 -2.22 -68.63
C ARG A 267 16.52 -2.96 -67.31
N VAL A 268 15.80 -4.07 -67.34
CA VAL A 268 15.54 -4.93 -66.19
C VAL A 268 16.19 -6.30 -66.36
N ARG A 269 16.59 -6.90 -65.24
CA ARG A 269 17.07 -8.29 -65.16
C ARG A 269 15.97 -9.20 -64.63
N THR A 270 16.09 -10.50 -64.87
CA THR A 270 15.20 -11.49 -64.26
C THR A 270 15.19 -11.34 -62.73
N GLY A 271 13.99 -11.24 -62.16
CA GLY A 271 13.76 -11.04 -60.73
C GLY A 271 13.65 -9.57 -60.31
N ASP A 272 14.01 -8.60 -61.16
CA ASP A 272 13.84 -7.19 -60.83
C ASP A 272 12.35 -6.85 -60.64
N ARG A 273 12.02 -6.17 -59.53
CA ARG A 273 10.66 -5.75 -59.20
C ARG A 273 10.27 -4.53 -60.03
N ILE A 274 9.16 -4.64 -60.76
CA ILE A 274 8.59 -3.54 -61.57
C ILE A 274 7.48 -2.85 -60.79
N TYR A 275 6.48 -3.60 -60.33
CA TYR A 275 5.34 -3.09 -59.56
C TYR A 275 5.12 -3.85 -58.25
N THR A 276 4.48 -3.18 -57.31
CA THR A 276 3.84 -3.82 -56.15
C THR A 276 2.33 -3.61 -56.23
N VAL A 277 1.56 -4.70 -56.20
CA VAL A 277 0.09 -4.70 -56.25
C VAL A 277 -0.45 -5.16 -54.91
N ALA A 278 -1.43 -4.44 -54.37
CA ALA A 278 -2.08 -4.73 -53.10
C ALA A 278 -3.59 -4.93 -53.28
N ASP A 279 -4.15 -6.00 -52.69
CA ASP A 279 -5.59 -6.13 -52.49
C ASP A 279 -5.99 -5.44 -51.18
N LEU A 280 -6.76 -4.35 -51.29
CA LEU A 280 -7.19 -3.52 -50.15
C LEU A 280 -8.59 -3.90 -49.61
N SER A 281 -9.16 -5.02 -50.04
CA SER A 281 -10.46 -5.51 -49.54
C SER A 281 -10.42 -5.91 -48.05
N GLU A 282 -9.23 -6.21 -47.54
CA GLU A 282 -8.92 -6.41 -46.13
C GLU A 282 -7.65 -5.62 -45.80
N VAL A 283 -7.66 -4.91 -44.68
CA VAL A 283 -6.53 -4.09 -44.23
C VAL A 283 -6.15 -4.44 -42.82
N TRP A 284 -4.89 -4.21 -42.48
CA TRP A 284 -4.42 -4.36 -41.10
C TRP A 284 -4.48 -3.03 -40.40
N VAL A 285 -4.93 -3.04 -39.16
CA VAL A 285 -4.83 -1.87 -38.28
C VAL A 285 -3.76 -2.19 -37.24
N LYS A 286 -2.60 -1.53 -37.38
CA LYS A 286 -1.46 -1.68 -36.47
C LYS A 286 -1.51 -0.57 -35.44
N MET A 287 -1.70 -0.94 -34.18
CA MET A 287 -1.85 -0.02 -33.05
C MET A 287 -0.74 -0.24 -32.03
N ASP A 288 -0.38 0.80 -31.31
CA ASP A 288 0.63 0.73 -30.27
C ASP A 288 -0.03 0.61 -28.89
N ALA A 289 0.28 -0.48 -28.19
CA ALA A 289 -0.15 -0.71 -26.81
C ALA A 289 1.00 -0.46 -25.84
N TYR A 290 0.77 0.33 -24.79
CA TYR A 290 1.76 0.59 -23.75
C TYR A 290 2.07 -0.67 -22.92
N GLU A 291 3.31 -0.79 -22.46
CA GLU A 291 3.76 -1.89 -21.61
C GLU A 291 2.85 -2.11 -20.39
N SER A 292 2.35 -1.04 -19.76
CA SER A 292 1.45 -1.08 -18.60
C SER A 292 0.08 -1.72 -18.89
N ASP A 293 -0.34 -1.70 -20.15
CA ASP A 293 -1.66 -2.16 -20.62
C ASP A 293 -1.62 -3.57 -21.21
N LEU A 294 -0.43 -4.11 -21.52
CA LEU A 294 -0.24 -5.48 -22.04
C LEU A 294 -0.86 -6.58 -21.18
N LYS A 295 -0.98 -6.33 -19.86
CA LYS A 295 -1.68 -7.24 -18.94
C LYS A 295 -3.15 -7.47 -19.34
N TRP A 296 -3.76 -6.45 -19.94
CA TRP A 296 -5.17 -6.44 -20.35
C TRP A 296 -5.38 -6.79 -21.81
N VAL A 297 -4.40 -6.56 -22.68
CA VAL A 297 -4.49 -6.85 -24.11
C VAL A 297 -4.29 -8.34 -24.36
N LYS A 298 -5.27 -8.99 -25.02
CA LYS A 298 -5.26 -10.43 -25.33
C LYS A 298 -5.78 -10.71 -26.74
N TYR A 299 -5.32 -11.80 -27.32
CA TYR A 299 -5.70 -12.28 -28.67
C TYR A 299 -7.21 -12.50 -28.80
N GLY A 300 -7.84 -12.00 -29.86
CA GLY A 300 -9.28 -12.15 -30.11
C GLY A 300 -10.19 -11.14 -29.39
N GLN A 301 -9.64 -10.19 -28.62
CA GLN A 301 -10.46 -9.10 -28.08
C GLN A 301 -11.04 -8.26 -29.22
N LYS A 302 -12.30 -7.84 -29.04
CA LYS A 302 -12.96 -6.91 -29.96
C LYS A 302 -12.41 -5.50 -29.73
N VAL A 303 -11.97 -4.88 -30.81
CA VAL A 303 -11.46 -3.51 -30.85
C VAL A 303 -12.47 -2.65 -31.59
N THR A 304 -12.84 -1.52 -30.99
CA THR A 304 -13.59 -0.47 -31.67
C THR A 304 -12.64 0.66 -31.97
N PHE A 305 -12.59 1.13 -33.21
CA PHE A 305 -11.73 2.25 -33.58
C PHE A 305 -12.44 3.22 -34.52
N SER A 306 -11.98 4.46 -34.52
CA SER A 306 -12.41 5.50 -35.44
C SER A 306 -11.20 6.07 -36.16
N THR A 307 -11.43 6.67 -37.33
CA THR A 307 -10.43 7.41 -38.09
C THR A 307 -10.80 8.89 -38.07
N GLU A 308 -9.81 9.76 -38.23
CA GLU A 308 -10.07 11.21 -38.34
C GLU A 308 -10.72 11.57 -39.67
N ALA A 309 -10.48 10.76 -40.71
CA ALA A 309 -11.08 10.94 -42.04
C ALA A 309 -12.60 10.72 -42.05
N TYR A 310 -13.14 9.93 -41.11
CA TYR A 310 -14.58 9.66 -40.99
C TYR A 310 -15.06 9.88 -39.55
N PRO A 311 -15.23 11.14 -39.11
CA PRO A 311 -15.69 11.45 -37.77
C PRO A 311 -17.07 10.85 -37.48
N GLY A 312 -17.21 10.13 -36.37
CA GLY A 312 -18.49 9.52 -35.95
C GLY A 312 -18.74 8.10 -36.45
N GLU A 313 -18.04 7.63 -37.48
CA GLU A 313 -18.09 6.22 -37.90
C GLU A 313 -17.19 5.36 -36.98
N VAL A 314 -17.75 4.26 -36.47
CA VAL A 314 -17.03 3.30 -35.61
C VAL A 314 -16.82 2.00 -36.35
N PHE A 315 -15.56 1.69 -36.62
CA PHE A 315 -15.12 0.44 -37.20
C PHE A 315 -14.85 -0.59 -36.09
N LYS A 316 -15.02 -1.86 -36.42
CA LYS A 316 -14.84 -2.99 -35.50
C LYS A 316 -13.85 -3.97 -36.11
N GLY A 317 -12.98 -4.52 -35.28
CA GLY A 317 -12.08 -5.59 -35.66
C GLY A 317 -11.71 -6.45 -34.45
N SER A 318 -10.95 -7.52 -34.68
CA SER A 318 -10.46 -8.40 -33.62
C SER A 318 -8.94 -8.40 -33.58
N ILE A 319 -8.36 -8.41 -32.37
CA ILE A 319 -6.89 -8.50 -32.21
C ILE A 319 -6.42 -9.84 -32.79
N ALA A 320 -5.69 -9.76 -33.89
CA ALA A 320 -5.17 -10.90 -34.63
C ALA A 320 -3.77 -11.30 -34.17
N PHE A 321 -2.94 -10.30 -33.84
CA PHE A 321 -1.55 -10.53 -33.47
C PHE A 321 -1.04 -9.48 -32.48
N ILE A 322 -0.20 -9.91 -31.53
CA ILE A 322 0.49 -9.04 -30.58
C ILE A 322 1.98 -9.33 -30.76
N ASP A 323 2.73 -8.31 -31.17
CA ASP A 323 4.16 -8.42 -31.43
C ASP A 323 4.91 -8.94 -30.19
N PRO A 324 5.76 -9.98 -30.30
CA PRO A 324 6.54 -10.47 -29.17
C PRO A 324 7.62 -9.47 -28.73
N VAL A 325 7.99 -8.50 -29.58
CA VAL A 325 9.06 -7.54 -29.32
C VAL A 325 8.50 -6.20 -28.87
N LEU A 326 9.02 -5.69 -27.76
CA LEU A 326 8.74 -4.34 -27.27
C LEU A 326 9.62 -3.33 -28.03
N ASN A 327 9.03 -2.25 -28.54
CA ASN A 327 9.81 -1.15 -29.09
C ASN A 327 10.49 -0.38 -27.95
N GLU A 328 11.82 -0.35 -27.94
CA GLU A 328 12.61 0.25 -26.85
C GLU A 328 12.44 1.77 -26.76
N LYS A 329 12.21 2.45 -27.89
CA LYS A 329 12.08 3.92 -27.97
C LYS A 329 10.73 4.39 -27.45
N THR A 330 9.65 3.72 -27.87
CA THR A 330 8.27 4.12 -27.50
C THR A 330 7.75 3.38 -26.26
N ARG A 331 8.42 2.31 -25.81
CA ARG A 331 7.94 1.38 -24.77
C ARG A 331 6.52 0.86 -25.07
N THR A 332 6.26 0.61 -26.36
CA THR A 332 5.01 0.05 -26.85
C THR A 332 5.22 -1.25 -27.61
N VAL A 333 4.18 -2.09 -27.62
CA VAL A 333 4.10 -3.31 -28.42
C VAL A 333 3.09 -3.08 -29.53
N LYS A 334 3.40 -3.57 -30.73
CA LYS A 334 2.47 -3.49 -31.86
C LYS A 334 1.38 -4.53 -31.73
N VAL A 335 0.14 -4.08 -31.81
CA VAL A 335 -1.07 -4.88 -31.80
C VAL A 335 -1.73 -4.75 -33.16
N ARG A 336 -1.84 -5.87 -33.87
CA ARG A 336 -2.47 -5.94 -35.19
C ARG A 336 -3.90 -6.42 -35.08
N VAL A 337 -4.78 -5.74 -35.79
CA VAL A 337 -6.20 -6.07 -35.93
C VAL A 337 -6.51 -6.27 -37.40
N ASN A 338 -7.21 -7.36 -37.73
CA ASN A 338 -7.71 -7.58 -39.08
C ASN A 338 -9.05 -6.86 -39.24
N VAL A 339 -9.23 -6.16 -40.37
CA VAL A 339 -10.43 -5.39 -40.65
C VAL A 339 -10.84 -5.57 -42.10
N LEU A 340 -12.09 -5.96 -42.30
CA LEU A 340 -12.73 -6.00 -43.62
C LEU A 340 -12.97 -4.58 -44.14
N ASN A 341 -12.58 -4.32 -45.38
CA ASN A 341 -12.67 -3.03 -46.05
C ASN A 341 -13.36 -3.14 -47.44
N PRO A 342 -14.58 -3.69 -47.53
CA PRO A 342 -15.25 -3.93 -48.82
C PRO A 342 -15.57 -2.65 -49.60
N GLN A 343 -15.71 -1.52 -48.89
CA GLN A 343 -16.02 -0.21 -49.48
C GLN A 343 -14.77 0.61 -49.82
N GLY A 344 -13.56 0.12 -49.49
CA GLY A 344 -12.31 0.86 -49.73
C GLY A 344 -12.17 2.17 -48.93
N LYS A 345 -12.98 2.36 -47.87
CA LYS A 345 -12.94 3.57 -47.03
C LYS A 345 -11.65 3.68 -46.24
N LEU A 346 -11.17 2.57 -45.70
CA LEU A 346 -9.93 2.54 -44.92
C LEU A 346 -8.75 2.50 -45.88
N LYS A 347 -8.03 3.61 -45.99
CA LYS A 347 -6.80 3.70 -46.78
C LYS A 347 -5.59 3.46 -45.88
N PRO A 348 -4.56 2.76 -46.36
CA PRO A 348 -3.27 2.65 -45.68
C PRO A 348 -2.71 4.02 -45.29
N GLU A 349 -1.92 4.04 -44.21
CA GLU A 349 -1.37 5.24 -43.54
C GLU A 349 -2.40 6.16 -42.85
N MET A 350 -3.71 5.86 -42.89
CA MET A 350 -4.69 6.60 -42.08
C MET A 350 -4.47 6.39 -40.58
N PHE A 351 -4.51 7.46 -39.80
CA PHE A 351 -4.47 7.38 -38.35
C PHE A 351 -5.77 6.80 -37.77
N VAL A 352 -5.61 5.92 -36.78
CA VAL A 352 -6.72 5.33 -36.04
C VAL A 352 -6.61 5.64 -34.55
N ARG A 353 -7.77 5.86 -33.93
CA ARG A 353 -7.92 5.88 -32.47
C ARG A 353 -8.77 4.70 -32.07
N ALA A 354 -8.18 3.78 -31.32
CA ALA A 354 -8.82 2.55 -30.92
C ALA A 354 -9.08 2.50 -29.42
N THR A 355 -10.18 1.87 -29.06
CA THR A 355 -10.52 1.59 -27.67
C THR A 355 -10.87 0.10 -27.54
N VAL A 356 -10.25 -0.54 -26.55
CA VAL A 356 -10.55 -1.91 -26.16
C VAL A 356 -11.19 -1.86 -24.78
N LYS A 357 -12.40 -2.43 -24.67
CA LYS A 357 -13.13 -2.56 -23.42
C LYS A 357 -12.93 -3.97 -22.89
N VAL A 358 -12.29 -4.08 -21.72
CA VAL A 358 -11.93 -5.36 -21.12
C VAL A 358 -12.62 -5.51 -19.77
N GLN A 359 -13.41 -6.57 -19.58
CA GLN A 359 -13.96 -6.91 -18.27
C GLN A 359 -12.89 -7.60 -17.42
N VAL A 360 -12.66 -7.06 -16.23
CA VAL A 360 -11.64 -7.57 -15.30
C VAL A 360 -12.30 -8.41 -14.20
N ALA A 361 -11.89 -9.68 -14.06
CA ALA A 361 -12.28 -10.53 -12.93
C ALA A 361 -11.39 -10.31 -11.70
N ALA A 362 -11.83 -10.88 -10.57
CA ALA A 362 -11.01 -11.02 -9.37
C ALA A 362 -9.64 -11.66 -9.71
N GLY A 363 -8.56 -11.04 -9.23
CA GLY A 363 -7.18 -11.46 -9.53
C GLY A 363 -6.58 -10.86 -10.80
N GLY A 364 -7.24 -9.89 -11.45
CA GLY A 364 -6.66 -9.14 -12.57
C GLY A 364 -6.56 -9.93 -13.88
N LYS A 365 -7.38 -10.97 -14.05
CA LYS A 365 -7.48 -11.74 -15.30
C LYS A 365 -8.57 -11.16 -16.20
N VAL A 366 -8.33 -11.24 -17.50
CA VAL A 366 -9.28 -10.81 -18.53
C VAL A 366 -10.39 -11.84 -18.66
N VAL A 367 -11.64 -11.38 -18.55
CA VAL A 367 -12.82 -12.21 -18.81
C VAL A 367 -13.37 -11.87 -20.17
N ASN A 368 -13.57 -12.89 -20.99
CA ASN A 368 -14.41 -12.79 -22.17
C ASN A 368 -15.36 -14.00 -22.20
N PRO A 369 -16.65 -13.81 -21.84
CA PRO A 369 -17.62 -14.90 -21.78
C PRO A 369 -17.76 -15.65 -23.10
N SER A 370 -17.54 -14.99 -24.24
CA SER A 370 -17.70 -15.57 -25.57
C SER A 370 -16.63 -16.60 -25.93
N PHE A 371 -15.51 -16.64 -25.20
CA PHE A 371 -14.38 -17.55 -25.44
C PHE A 371 -14.28 -18.70 -24.43
N ALA A 372 -15.15 -18.76 -23.43
CA ALA A 372 -15.13 -19.84 -22.43
C ALA A 372 -15.39 -21.20 -23.10
N GLY A 373 -14.46 -22.15 -22.93
CA GLY A 373 -14.59 -23.50 -23.49
C GLY A 373 -14.40 -23.61 -25.02
N LYS A 374 -13.98 -22.54 -25.69
CA LYS A 374 -13.75 -22.53 -27.14
C LYS A 374 -12.28 -22.75 -27.50
N TRP A 375 -12.09 -23.28 -28.70
CA TRP A 375 -10.81 -23.48 -29.36
C TRP A 375 -10.61 -22.40 -30.41
N ILE A 376 -9.44 -21.75 -30.39
CA ILE A 376 -9.07 -20.62 -31.24
C ILE A 376 -7.81 -20.96 -32.02
N SER A 377 -7.74 -20.50 -33.27
CA SER A 377 -6.50 -20.54 -34.03
C SER A 377 -5.55 -19.42 -33.55
N PRO A 378 -4.28 -19.73 -33.22
CA PRO A 378 -3.29 -18.71 -32.85
C PRO A 378 -3.06 -17.65 -33.94
N MET A 379 -3.29 -18.01 -35.21
CA MET A 379 -3.07 -17.12 -36.35
C MET A 379 -4.32 -16.46 -36.90
N HIS A 380 -5.49 -17.07 -36.71
CA HIS A 380 -6.76 -16.54 -37.20
C HIS A 380 -7.80 -16.52 -36.07
N PRO A 381 -7.78 -15.49 -35.20
CA PRO A 381 -8.66 -15.46 -34.03
C PRO A 381 -10.16 -15.39 -34.34
N GLU A 382 -10.51 -15.10 -35.59
CA GLU A 382 -11.88 -15.17 -36.11
C GLU A 382 -12.39 -16.61 -36.24
N VAL A 383 -11.48 -17.58 -36.38
CA VAL A 383 -11.78 -19.00 -36.42
C VAL A 383 -11.91 -19.54 -35.00
N MET A 384 -13.15 -19.74 -34.58
CA MET A 384 -13.51 -20.38 -33.32
C MET A 384 -14.22 -21.72 -33.55
N SER A 385 -13.90 -22.71 -32.72
CA SER A 385 -14.59 -23.99 -32.69
C SER A 385 -14.96 -24.37 -31.25
N ASN A 386 -16.03 -25.14 -31.09
CA ASN A 386 -16.38 -25.76 -29.81
C ASN A 386 -15.63 -27.09 -29.58
N LYS A 387 -14.92 -27.60 -30.60
CA LYS A 387 -14.18 -28.86 -30.57
C LYS A 387 -12.70 -28.66 -30.96
N PRO A 388 -11.78 -29.49 -30.46
CA PRO A 388 -10.42 -29.52 -30.98
C PRO A 388 -10.43 -29.86 -32.47
N GLY A 389 -9.50 -29.30 -33.23
CA GLY A 389 -9.40 -29.48 -34.67
C GLY A 389 -8.33 -28.58 -35.27
N LYS A 390 -8.25 -28.55 -36.61
CA LYS A 390 -7.32 -27.70 -37.36
C LYS A 390 -8.02 -26.47 -37.91
N CYS A 391 -7.30 -25.36 -38.00
CA CYS A 391 -7.78 -24.13 -38.61
C CYS A 391 -7.95 -24.32 -40.14
N PRO A 392 -9.09 -23.95 -40.75
CA PRO A 392 -9.31 -24.10 -42.19
C PRO A 392 -8.49 -23.11 -43.04
N VAL A 393 -7.95 -22.05 -42.43
CA VAL A 393 -7.17 -21.01 -43.14
C VAL A 393 -5.67 -21.33 -43.15
N CYS A 394 -5.09 -21.72 -42.01
CA CYS A 394 -3.65 -22.00 -41.90
C CYS A 394 -3.27 -23.46 -41.63
N GLY A 395 -4.24 -24.35 -41.38
CA GLY A 395 -3.98 -25.77 -41.11
C GLY A 395 -3.37 -26.10 -39.74
N MET A 396 -3.12 -25.12 -38.88
CA MET A 396 -2.58 -25.34 -37.52
C MET A 396 -3.65 -25.82 -36.53
N ASP A 397 -3.20 -26.51 -35.47
CA ASP A 397 -4.06 -26.98 -34.39
C ASP A 397 -4.67 -25.80 -33.62
N LEU A 398 -5.97 -25.88 -33.38
CA LEU A 398 -6.65 -24.94 -32.52
C LEU A 398 -6.19 -25.15 -31.07
N VAL A 399 -5.98 -24.06 -30.34
CA VAL A 399 -5.60 -24.07 -28.92
C VAL A 399 -6.77 -23.61 -28.06
N ARG A 400 -6.83 -24.09 -26.82
CA ARG A 400 -7.86 -23.65 -25.86
C ARG A 400 -7.70 -22.17 -25.53
N ALA A 401 -8.81 -21.43 -25.52
CA ALA A 401 -8.80 -20.01 -25.15
C ALA A 401 -8.14 -19.74 -23.79
N GLU A 402 -8.25 -20.66 -22.83
CA GLU A 402 -7.61 -20.52 -21.52
C GLU A 402 -6.07 -20.47 -21.59
N SER A 403 -5.46 -21.17 -22.56
CA SER A 403 -4.00 -21.14 -22.79
C SER A 403 -3.52 -19.77 -23.29
N LEU A 404 -4.41 -18.97 -23.89
CA LEU A 404 -4.11 -17.63 -24.40
C LEU A 404 -4.29 -16.53 -23.32
N GLY A 405 -4.44 -16.93 -22.05
CA GLY A 405 -4.53 -16.04 -20.90
C GLY A 405 -5.96 -15.59 -20.55
N TYR A 406 -6.98 -16.19 -21.16
CA TYR A 406 -8.38 -16.02 -20.76
C TYR A 406 -8.72 -16.89 -19.55
N THR A 407 -9.63 -16.42 -18.71
CA THR A 407 -10.23 -17.27 -17.68
C THR A 407 -11.71 -17.49 -17.97
N SER A 408 -12.12 -18.75 -17.96
CA SER A 408 -13.51 -19.19 -18.12
C SER A 408 -14.33 -19.05 -16.83
N SER A 409 -13.66 -18.85 -15.68
CA SER A 409 -14.32 -18.63 -14.41
C SER A 409 -14.63 -17.14 -14.24
N VAL A 410 -15.87 -16.76 -14.57
CA VAL A 410 -16.50 -15.65 -13.85
C VAL A 410 -16.50 -16.07 -12.38
N THR A 411 -15.50 -15.63 -11.64
CA THR A 411 -15.39 -15.94 -10.21
C THR A 411 -16.70 -15.46 -9.57
N LYS A 412 -17.39 -16.32 -8.81
CA LYS A 412 -18.69 -15.97 -8.18
C LYS A 412 -18.61 -14.67 -7.36
N SER A 413 -17.43 -14.29 -6.87
CA SER A 413 -17.18 -13.04 -6.17
C SER A 413 -16.60 -11.96 -7.10
N LYS A 414 -17.36 -10.89 -7.29
CA LYS A 414 -16.90 -9.66 -7.96
C LYS A 414 -15.69 -9.06 -7.22
N PRO A 415 -14.71 -8.46 -7.92
CA PRO A 415 -13.54 -7.87 -7.27
C PRO A 415 -13.95 -6.68 -6.39
N LEU A 416 -13.24 -6.51 -5.27
CA LEU A 416 -13.39 -5.32 -4.41
C LEU A 416 -12.68 -4.16 -5.09
N VAL A 417 -13.35 -3.01 -5.23
CA VAL A 417 -12.78 -1.85 -5.93
C VAL A 417 -13.01 -0.56 -5.16
N ILE A 418 -12.11 0.40 -5.40
CA ILE A 418 -12.23 1.78 -4.94
C ILE A 418 -12.01 2.75 -6.12
N PRO A 419 -12.62 3.95 -6.10
CA PRO A 419 -12.30 4.98 -7.07
C PRO A 419 -10.80 5.31 -7.06
N ALA A 420 -10.24 5.54 -8.25
CA ALA A 420 -8.82 5.80 -8.40
C ALA A 420 -8.36 7.07 -7.64
N SER A 421 -9.25 8.04 -7.46
CA SER A 421 -8.97 9.26 -6.70
C SER A 421 -8.86 9.04 -5.19
N ALA A 422 -9.33 7.90 -4.67
CA ALA A 422 -9.29 7.62 -3.23
C ALA A 422 -7.90 7.20 -2.74
N ALA A 423 -7.11 6.56 -3.60
CA ALA A 423 -5.78 6.05 -3.26
C ALA A 423 -4.70 7.12 -3.44
N LEU A 424 -3.93 7.36 -2.38
CA LEU A 424 -2.68 8.13 -2.43
C LEU A 424 -1.52 7.16 -2.63
N LEU A 425 -0.73 7.35 -3.69
CA LEU A 425 0.38 6.48 -4.07
C LEU A 425 1.72 7.18 -3.82
N THR A 426 2.63 6.50 -3.12
CA THR A 426 4.01 7.00 -2.84
C THR A 426 5.08 6.29 -3.65
N GLY A 427 4.68 5.61 -4.73
CA GLY A 427 5.53 4.73 -5.52
C GLY A 427 5.52 3.29 -4.98
N THR A 428 5.87 3.09 -3.71
CA THR A 428 5.94 1.75 -3.09
C THR A 428 4.73 1.39 -2.23
N ARG A 429 3.96 2.38 -1.76
CA ARG A 429 2.82 2.16 -0.86
C ARG A 429 1.56 2.86 -1.36
N ALA A 430 0.42 2.32 -0.97
CA ALA A 430 -0.89 2.90 -1.23
C ALA A 430 -1.64 3.16 0.09
N ILE A 431 -2.05 4.40 0.30
CA ILE A 431 -2.78 4.83 1.49
C ILE A 431 -4.17 5.32 1.09
N VAL A 432 -5.16 4.97 1.89
CA VAL A 432 -6.55 5.43 1.75
C VAL A 432 -7.07 5.93 3.10
N TYR A 433 -7.95 6.93 3.04
CA TYR A 433 -8.62 7.45 4.22
C TYR A 433 -10.03 6.89 4.30
N VAL A 434 -10.34 6.19 5.39
CA VAL A 434 -11.64 5.57 5.65
C VAL A 434 -12.43 6.43 6.62
N GLU A 435 -13.65 6.84 6.25
CA GLU A 435 -14.59 7.50 7.16
C GLU A 435 -15.14 6.48 8.17
N MET A 436 -14.92 6.73 9.46
CA MET A 436 -15.43 5.87 10.51
C MET A 436 -16.95 6.07 10.70
N PRO A 437 -17.72 4.99 10.93
CA PRO A 437 -19.17 5.10 11.09
C PRO A 437 -19.52 5.81 12.40
N SER A 438 -20.55 6.66 12.37
CA SER A 438 -21.03 7.36 13.57
C SER A 438 -22.07 6.54 14.33
N GLN A 439 -22.03 6.60 15.67
CA GLN A 439 -23.07 6.02 16.54
C GLN A 439 -24.40 6.82 16.47
N PRO A 440 -25.52 6.26 16.97
CA PRO A 440 -26.79 6.97 17.05
C PRO A 440 -26.72 8.24 17.89
N GLU A 441 -27.50 9.26 17.50
CA GLU A 441 -27.62 10.50 18.25
C GLU A 441 -28.22 10.26 19.65
N GLY A 442 -27.63 10.91 20.65
CA GLY A 442 -28.09 10.84 22.04
C GLY A 442 -27.71 9.55 22.79
N LEU A 443 -26.98 8.61 22.16
CA LEU A 443 -26.53 7.39 22.85
C LEU A 443 -25.59 7.70 24.02
N ASP A 444 -24.55 8.52 23.80
CA ASP A 444 -23.62 8.92 24.86
C ASP A 444 -24.32 9.73 25.95
N ALA A 445 -25.22 10.64 25.57
CA ALA A 445 -26.00 11.43 26.53
C ALA A 445 -26.90 10.53 27.39
N ALA A 446 -27.60 9.56 26.78
CA ALA A 446 -28.41 8.58 27.50
C ALA A 446 -27.56 7.70 28.42
N TYR A 447 -26.36 7.32 27.99
CA TYR A 447 -25.42 6.54 28.79
C TYR A 447 -24.88 7.35 30.00
N GLN A 448 -24.58 8.64 29.82
CA GLN A 448 -24.20 9.54 30.92
C GLN A 448 -25.35 9.75 31.91
N ILE A 449 -26.59 9.88 31.43
CA ILE A 449 -27.78 9.95 32.28
C ILE A 449 -27.94 8.65 33.09
N LEU A 450 -27.66 7.48 32.50
CA LEU A 450 -27.68 6.21 33.21
C LEU A 450 -26.62 6.15 34.31
N SER A 451 -25.40 6.62 34.05
CA SER A 451 -24.37 6.75 35.07
C SER A 451 -24.84 7.63 36.23
N ALA A 452 -25.36 8.82 35.94
CA ALA A 452 -25.86 9.75 36.97
C ALA A 452 -27.09 9.23 37.72
N ALA A 453 -27.95 8.44 37.07
CA ALA A 453 -29.13 7.84 37.70
C ALA A 453 -28.76 6.71 38.70
N LEU A 454 -27.62 6.04 38.49
CA LEU A 454 -27.12 5.05 39.46
C LEU A 454 -26.63 5.73 40.74
N ASP A 455 -26.11 6.96 40.64
CA ASP A 455 -25.69 7.77 41.79
C ASP A 455 -26.88 8.28 42.62
N SER A 456 -28.04 8.52 41.98
CA SER A 456 -29.26 9.01 42.67
C SER A 456 -29.94 7.96 43.55
N LYS A 457 -29.56 6.67 43.43
CA LYS A 457 -30.13 5.50 44.12
C LYS A 457 -31.65 5.36 44.00
N LYS A 458 -32.30 6.06 43.07
CA LYS A 458 -33.75 6.00 42.84
C LYS A 458 -34.06 5.00 41.72
N MET A 459 -34.77 3.92 42.05
CA MET A 459 -35.07 2.85 41.09
C MET A 459 -35.91 3.30 39.88
N ILE A 460 -36.76 4.31 40.08
CA ILE A 460 -37.56 4.92 39.00
C ILE A 460 -36.63 5.59 37.98
N ASP A 461 -35.64 6.34 38.46
CA ASP A 461 -34.66 7.06 37.63
C ASP A 461 -33.76 6.08 36.88
N ILE A 462 -33.29 5.02 37.56
CA ILE A 462 -32.46 3.96 36.98
C ILE A 462 -33.19 3.24 35.83
N ARG A 463 -34.44 2.78 36.06
CA ARG A 463 -35.23 2.13 35.01
C ARG A 463 -35.61 3.09 33.87
N SER A 464 -35.83 4.36 34.18
CA SER A 464 -36.07 5.40 33.17
C SER A 464 -34.83 5.62 32.30
N ALA A 465 -33.64 5.66 32.91
CA ALA A 465 -32.39 5.80 32.20
C ALA A 465 -32.06 4.59 31.32
N PHE A 466 -32.26 3.35 31.79
CA PHE A 466 -32.12 2.16 30.94
C PHE A 466 -33.09 2.18 29.74
N ARG A 467 -34.33 2.65 29.93
CA ARG A 467 -35.29 2.85 28.83
C ARG A 467 -34.82 3.93 27.84
N SER A 468 -34.19 4.99 28.33
CA SER A 468 -33.60 6.05 27.50
C SER A 468 -32.46 5.51 26.62
N VAL A 469 -31.55 4.69 27.18
CA VAL A 469 -30.48 4.04 26.40
C VAL A 469 -31.06 3.06 25.39
N LYS A 470 -32.07 2.25 25.75
CA LYS A 470 -32.79 1.37 24.81
C LYS A 470 -33.38 2.16 23.64
N SER A 471 -34.09 3.24 23.94
CA SER A 471 -34.67 4.14 22.93
C SER A 471 -33.60 4.72 22.00
N ALA A 472 -32.46 5.16 22.55
CA ALA A 472 -31.35 5.69 21.75
C ALA A 472 -30.73 4.64 20.81
N LEU A 473 -30.65 3.37 21.23
CA LEU A 473 -30.14 2.25 20.41
C LEU A 473 -31.12 1.77 19.34
N ASP A 474 -32.43 1.94 19.57
CA ASP A 474 -33.50 1.51 18.65
C ASP A 474 -33.83 2.55 17.59
N LYS A 475 -33.42 3.83 17.77
CA LYS A 475 -33.61 4.87 16.76
C LYS A 475 -32.95 4.49 15.42
N PRO A 476 -33.67 4.60 14.29
CA PRO A 476 -33.10 4.30 12.97
C PRO A 476 -31.97 5.29 12.69
N ASN A 477 -30.74 4.79 12.71
CA ASN A 477 -29.55 5.61 12.51
C ASN A 477 -29.40 5.95 11.01
N LYS A 478 -30.02 7.06 10.59
CA LYS A 478 -29.92 7.62 9.23
C LYS A 478 -28.48 7.92 8.80
N ARG A 479 -27.53 8.01 9.75
CA ARG A 479 -26.11 8.28 9.51
C ARG A 479 -25.26 7.03 9.26
N LEU A 480 -25.80 5.82 9.48
CA LEU A 480 -25.19 4.58 8.97
C LEU A 480 -25.45 4.48 7.47
N ARG A 481 -24.55 5.12 6.70
CA ARG A 481 -24.70 5.34 5.26
C ARG A 481 -24.60 4.07 4.41
N THR A 482 -23.92 3.03 4.90
CA THR A 482 -23.69 1.80 4.12
C THR A 482 -24.45 0.60 4.70
N SER A 483 -24.84 -0.34 3.83
CA SER A 483 -25.47 -1.62 4.22
C SER A 483 -24.57 -2.41 5.18
N GLY A 484 -23.26 -2.41 4.92
CA GLY A 484 -22.24 -2.99 5.80
C GLY A 484 -22.23 -2.36 7.20
N ALA A 485 -22.23 -1.03 7.30
CA ALA A 485 -22.26 -0.34 8.59
C ALA A 485 -23.55 -0.64 9.39
N LYS A 486 -24.70 -0.76 8.71
CA LYS A 486 -25.97 -1.16 9.33
C LYS A 486 -25.93 -2.58 9.88
N GLN A 487 -25.39 -3.53 9.12
CA GLN A 487 -25.25 -4.92 9.55
C GLN A 487 -24.26 -5.05 10.71
N PHE A 488 -23.15 -4.33 10.64
CA PHE A 488 -22.15 -4.29 11.69
C PHE A 488 -22.69 -3.69 12.98
N TRP A 489 -23.44 -2.58 12.90
CA TRP A 489 -24.16 -2.00 14.03
C TRP A 489 -25.15 -2.98 14.64
N LYS A 490 -25.94 -3.70 13.83
CA LYS A 490 -26.90 -4.70 14.35
C LYS A 490 -26.20 -5.80 15.13
N LYS A 491 -25.04 -6.27 14.65
CA LYS A 491 -24.23 -7.30 15.32
C LYS A 491 -23.64 -6.79 16.65
N LEU A 492 -23.10 -5.57 16.66
CA LEU A 492 -22.48 -4.98 17.84
C LEU A 492 -23.48 -4.48 18.90
N SER A 493 -24.63 -3.97 18.48
CA SER A 493 -25.66 -3.45 19.41
C SER A 493 -26.52 -4.56 20.04
N ALA A 494 -26.63 -5.74 19.42
CA ALA A 494 -27.41 -6.86 19.97
C ALA A 494 -27.04 -7.26 21.42
N PRO A 495 -25.76 -7.50 21.76
CA PRO A 495 -25.37 -7.85 23.14
C PRO A 495 -25.57 -6.71 24.14
N VAL A 496 -25.53 -5.45 23.67
CA VAL A 496 -25.81 -4.25 24.48
C VAL A 496 -27.30 -4.14 24.77
N LYS A 497 -28.15 -4.35 23.76
CA LYS A 497 -29.62 -4.37 23.92
C LYS A 497 -30.07 -5.45 24.91
N ALA A 498 -29.51 -6.65 24.81
CA ALA A 498 -29.82 -7.75 25.72
C ALA A 498 -29.48 -7.41 27.19
N GLU A 499 -28.38 -6.68 27.43
CA GLU A 499 -28.00 -6.28 28.80
C GLU A 499 -28.91 -5.15 29.32
N ILE A 500 -29.29 -4.22 28.44
CA ILE A 500 -30.23 -3.14 28.79
C ILE A 500 -31.61 -3.67 29.14
N GLU A 501 -32.09 -4.73 28.47
CA GLU A 501 -33.40 -5.33 28.78
C GLU A 501 -33.45 -5.91 30.20
N LYS A 502 -32.34 -6.50 30.66
CA LYS A 502 -32.19 -6.91 32.07
C LYS A 502 -32.20 -5.68 32.99
N GLY A 503 -31.52 -4.61 32.61
CA GLY A 503 -31.51 -3.34 33.37
C GLY A 503 -32.88 -2.66 33.47
N VAL A 504 -33.71 -2.72 32.43
CA VAL A 504 -35.08 -2.17 32.45
C VAL A 504 -35.99 -2.91 33.43
N SER A 505 -35.76 -4.22 33.61
CA SER A 505 -36.57 -5.11 34.47
C SER A 505 -36.00 -5.30 35.89
N VAL A 506 -34.88 -4.63 36.20
CA VAL A 506 -34.17 -4.78 37.47
C VAL A 506 -35.01 -4.31 38.65
N LYS A 507 -35.01 -5.07 39.76
CA LYS A 507 -35.75 -4.75 40.99
C LYS A 507 -34.87 -4.26 42.14
N GLU A 508 -33.57 -4.55 42.07
CA GLU A 508 -32.59 -4.25 43.11
C GLU A 508 -31.49 -3.32 42.58
N ILE A 509 -31.00 -2.41 43.43
CA ILE A 509 -29.99 -1.41 43.06
C ILE A 509 -28.62 -2.07 42.80
N GLU A 510 -28.23 -3.03 43.62
CA GLU A 510 -26.94 -3.75 43.49
C GLU A 510 -26.87 -4.51 42.16
N LEU A 511 -27.96 -5.21 41.80
CA LEU A 511 -28.07 -5.88 40.50
C LEU A 511 -28.04 -4.88 39.34
N ALA A 512 -28.57 -3.67 39.52
CA ALA A 512 -28.52 -2.61 38.51
C ALA A 512 -27.09 -2.10 38.28
N GLN A 513 -26.29 -1.98 39.35
CA GLN A 513 -24.87 -1.61 39.28
C GLN A 513 -24.03 -2.72 38.60
N GLU A 514 -24.32 -3.99 38.88
CA GLU A 514 -23.67 -5.12 38.20
C GLU A 514 -24.01 -5.16 36.70
N ILE A 515 -25.28 -4.92 36.34
CA ILE A 515 -25.72 -4.81 34.95
C ILE A 515 -25.04 -3.61 34.26
N PHE A 516 -24.91 -2.47 34.95
CA PHE A 516 -24.20 -1.31 34.40
C PHE A 516 -22.72 -1.58 34.15
N THR A 517 -22.07 -2.34 35.03
CA THR A 517 -20.66 -2.73 34.85
C THR A 517 -20.48 -3.65 33.64
N ARG A 518 -21.38 -4.63 33.46
CA ARG A 518 -21.39 -5.46 32.23
C ARG A 518 -21.75 -4.65 30.98
N LEU A 519 -22.59 -3.64 31.13
CA LEU A 519 -22.97 -2.75 30.04
C LEU A 519 -21.82 -1.83 29.63
N SER A 520 -21.02 -1.33 30.57
CA SER A 520 -19.88 -0.44 30.29
C SER A 520 -18.83 -1.14 29.44
N GLU A 521 -18.48 -2.39 29.77
CA GLU A 521 -17.58 -3.23 28.97
C GLU A 521 -18.09 -3.40 27.52
N LYS A 522 -19.39 -3.64 27.35
CA LYS A 522 -19.99 -3.80 26.01
C LYS A 522 -20.14 -2.48 25.26
N MET A 523 -20.36 -1.37 25.97
CA MET A 523 -20.41 -0.02 25.40
C MET A 523 -19.03 0.44 24.91
N GLU A 524 -17.96 0.05 25.60
CA GLU A 524 -16.59 0.29 25.16
C GLU A 524 -16.32 -0.31 23.77
N ALA A 525 -16.88 -1.49 23.47
CA ALA A 525 -16.79 -2.09 22.14
C ALA A 525 -17.51 -1.28 21.05
N ILE A 526 -18.65 -0.64 21.36
CA ILE A 526 -19.32 0.29 20.44
C ILE A 526 -18.44 1.52 20.22
N HIS A 527 -17.98 2.11 21.31
CA HIS A 527 -17.12 3.28 21.29
C HIS A 527 -15.87 3.02 20.45
N LYS A 528 -15.20 1.88 20.57
CA LYS A 528 -14.00 1.55 19.79
C LYS A 528 -14.23 1.56 18.26
N ASN A 529 -15.44 1.21 17.82
CA ASN A 529 -15.75 1.05 16.40
C ASN A 529 -16.60 2.18 15.81
N PHE A 530 -17.23 3.00 16.64
CA PHE A 530 -18.11 4.08 16.23
C PHE A 530 -17.71 5.41 16.85
N VAL A 531 -17.78 6.47 16.05
CA VAL A 531 -17.44 7.83 16.49
C VAL A 531 -18.67 8.63 16.92
N PRO A 532 -18.48 9.65 17.78
CA PRO A 532 -19.56 10.53 18.18
C PRO A 532 -20.27 11.16 16.98
N PRO A 533 -21.60 11.37 17.07
CA PRO A 533 -22.33 12.09 16.04
C PRO A 533 -21.79 13.53 15.92
N ASN A 534 -21.75 14.06 14.70
CA ASN A 534 -21.22 15.40 14.34
C ASN A 534 -19.70 15.59 14.47
N GLN A 535 -18.93 14.52 14.66
CA GLN A 535 -17.46 14.59 14.62
C GLN A 535 -16.90 13.61 13.56
N PRO A 536 -17.00 13.96 12.26
CA PRO A 536 -16.49 13.09 11.20
C PRO A 536 -15.01 12.81 11.43
N THR A 537 -14.70 11.51 11.56
CA THR A 537 -13.36 11.05 11.87
C THR A 537 -12.87 10.12 10.77
N PHE A 538 -11.64 10.33 10.34
CA PHE A 538 -11.02 9.61 9.24
C PHE A 538 -9.83 8.81 9.75
N LEU A 539 -9.73 7.56 9.31
CA LEU A 539 -8.64 6.64 9.62
C LEU A 539 -7.78 6.44 8.38
N GLY A 540 -6.50 6.81 8.45
CA GLY A 540 -5.52 6.49 7.41
C GLY A 540 -5.14 5.02 7.46
N ARG A 541 -5.36 4.29 6.36
CA ARG A 541 -5.06 2.87 6.24
C ARG A 541 -4.16 2.59 5.05
N GLU A 542 -3.13 1.78 5.28
CA GLU A 542 -2.28 1.29 4.20
C GLU A 542 -2.88 0.01 3.61
N ILE A 543 -2.96 -0.06 2.29
CA ILE A 543 -3.68 -1.11 1.57
C ILE A 543 -2.83 -1.69 0.44
N VAL A 544 -3.12 -2.94 0.07
CA VAL A 544 -2.49 -3.58 -1.09
C VAL A 544 -3.43 -3.42 -2.29
N LEU A 545 -2.98 -2.64 -3.27
CA LEU A 545 -3.70 -2.42 -4.51
C LEU A 545 -3.35 -3.47 -5.55
N GLY A 546 -4.37 -3.86 -6.31
CA GLY A 546 -4.23 -4.60 -7.55
C GLY A 546 -4.10 -3.66 -8.75
N ALA A 547 -4.33 -4.21 -9.93
CA ALA A 547 -4.21 -3.44 -11.16
C ALA A 547 -5.30 -2.34 -11.27
N ARG A 548 -4.93 -1.21 -11.87
CA ARG A 548 -5.88 -0.15 -12.24
C ARG A 548 -6.77 -0.60 -13.40
N ALA A 549 -8.08 -0.44 -13.25
CA ALA A 549 -9.08 -0.69 -14.27
C ALA A 549 -9.91 0.58 -14.49
N GLY A 550 -9.50 1.39 -15.46
CA GLY A 550 -10.12 2.69 -15.76
C GLY A 550 -10.04 3.65 -14.57
N ASN A 551 -11.22 4.05 -14.06
CA ASN A 551 -11.36 4.98 -12.95
C ASN A 551 -11.36 4.30 -11.57
N TYR A 552 -11.01 3.01 -11.51
CA TYR A 552 -10.99 2.23 -10.27
C TYR A 552 -9.65 1.51 -10.08
N TYR A 553 -9.27 1.32 -8.81
CA TYR A 553 -8.28 0.32 -8.44
C TYR A 553 -8.98 -0.91 -7.87
N LEU A 554 -8.48 -2.10 -8.25
CA LEU A 554 -8.81 -3.32 -7.54
C LEU A 554 -8.11 -3.28 -6.18
N VAL A 555 -8.80 -3.69 -5.12
CA VAL A 555 -8.23 -3.81 -3.77
C VAL A 555 -8.02 -5.28 -3.47
N GLU A 556 -6.77 -5.65 -3.18
CA GLU A 556 -6.44 -7.04 -2.86
C GLU A 556 -6.46 -7.31 -1.36
N HIS A 557 -6.02 -6.34 -0.55
CA HIS A 557 -6.00 -6.45 0.91
C HIS A 557 -6.10 -5.06 1.58
N GLY A 558 -6.63 -5.03 2.81
CA GLY A 558 -6.66 -3.84 3.66
C GLY A 558 -8.01 -3.10 3.74
N LEU A 559 -8.98 -3.39 2.87
CA LEU A 559 -10.34 -2.82 2.96
C LEU A 559 -11.41 -3.91 2.99
N SER A 560 -12.58 -3.52 3.51
CA SER A 560 -13.79 -4.33 3.56
C SER A 560 -14.91 -3.69 2.76
N GLU A 561 -15.80 -4.52 2.22
CA GLU A 561 -16.99 -4.06 1.50
C GLU A 561 -17.90 -3.24 2.41
N GLY A 562 -18.39 -2.11 1.90
CA GLY A 562 -19.25 -1.18 2.64
C GLY A 562 -18.51 -0.17 3.53
N GLU A 563 -17.17 -0.19 3.59
CA GLU A 563 -16.41 0.93 4.15
C GLU A 563 -16.55 2.18 3.24
N LEU A 564 -16.39 3.38 3.80
CA LEU A 564 -16.44 4.63 3.04
C LEU A 564 -15.04 5.19 2.89
N VAL A 565 -14.53 5.28 1.67
CA VAL A 565 -13.21 5.86 1.38
C VAL A 565 -13.35 7.30 0.88
N VAL A 566 -12.42 8.15 1.29
CA VAL A 566 -12.36 9.56 0.85
C VAL A 566 -11.89 9.64 -0.59
N THR A 567 -12.72 10.20 -1.48
CA THR A 567 -12.44 10.37 -2.91
C THR A 567 -11.98 11.78 -3.27
N ASN A 568 -12.31 12.77 -2.43
CA ASN A 568 -11.85 14.16 -2.53
C ASN A 568 -11.45 14.69 -1.15
N GLY A 569 -10.37 15.46 -1.07
CA GLY A 569 -9.85 16.01 0.18
C GLY A 569 -8.91 15.07 0.96
N ASN A 570 -8.54 13.92 0.40
CA ASN A 570 -7.59 12.97 0.99
C ASN A 570 -6.22 13.61 1.35
N PHE A 571 -5.67 14.46 0.48
CA PHE A 571 -4.42 15.17 0.75
C PHE A 571 -4.53 16.16 1.92
N LYS A 572 -5.69 16.82 2.09
CA LYS A 572 -5.92 17.76 3.20
C LYS A 572 -6.01 17.03 4.53
N ILE A 573 -6.63 15.85 4.54
CA ILE A 573 -6.70 14.96 5.71
C ILE A 573 -5.28 14.46 6.07
N ASP A 574 -4.50 14.06 5.08
CA ASP A 574 -3.11 13.63 5.27
C ASP A 574 -2.23 14.75 5.85
N SER A 575 -2.36 15.95 5.28
CA SER A 575 -1.68 17.15 5.78
C SER A 575 -2.05 17.46 7.22
N ALA A 576 -3.32 17.28 7.61
CA ALA A 576 -3.76 17.48 8.99
C ALA A 576 -3.12 16.47 9.96
N LEU A 577 -2.97 15.20 9.56
CA LEU A 577 -2.22 14.21 10.35
C LEU A 577 -0.75 14.58 10.49
N GLN A 578 -0.12 15.03 9.40
CA GLN A 578 1.28 15.46 9.41
C GLN A 578 1.51 16.66 10.32
N ILE A 579 0.61 17.65 10.33
CA ILE A 579 0.66 18.80 11.23
C ILE A 579 0.53 18.36 12.70
N GLN A 580 -0.27 17.32 12.96
CA GLN A 580 -0.40 16.72 14.29
C GLN A 580 0.77 15.78 14.65
N ALA A 581 1.81 15.69 13.80
CA ALA A 581 2.93 14.77 13.94
C ALA A 581 2.50 13.29 14.06
N LYS A 582 1.33 12.96 13.52
CA LYS A 582 0.81 11.60 13.44
C LYS A 582 1.35 10.88 12.20
N PRO A 583 1.38 9.54 12.18
CA PRO A 583 1.73 8.78 10.99
C PRO A 583 0.90 9.21 9.77
N SER A 584 1.57 9.60 8.70
CA SER A 584 0.98 10.09 7.45
C SER A 584 1.68 9.48 6.24
N MET A 585 1.23 9.86 5.04
CA MET A 585 1.84 9.42 3.79
C MET A 585 3.32 9.84 3.70
N MET A 586 3.67 11.06 4.10
CA MET A 586 5.03 11.61 4.04
C MET A 586 5.88 11.30 5.27
N THR A 587 5.27 11.10 6.45
CA THR A 587 5.94 10.74 7.70
C THR A 587 5.36 9.43 8.25
N PRO A 588 5.85 8.26 7.78
CA PRO A 588 5.25 6.95 8.10
C PRO A 588 5.31 6.60 9.58
N ASP A 589 6.35 7.08 10.26
CA ASP A 589 6.64 6.73 11.65
C ASP A 589 6.04 7.74 12.65
N GLY A 590 5.49 8.87 12.16
CA GLY A 590 5.06 10.00 12.99
C GLY A 590 6.25 10.82 13.54
N GLY A 591 5.97 11.91 14.25
CA GLY A 591 6.98 12.85 14.79
C GLY A 591 7.09 12.87 16.32
N GLY A 592 6.70 11.81 17.02
CA GLY A 592 6.62 11.77 18.49
C GLY A 592 7.42 10.64 19.15
N SER A 593 8.47 11.05 19.88
CA SER A 593 9.19 10.43 21.01
C SER A 593 9.40 8.90 21.09
N ASN A 594 10.68 8.52 20.96
CA ASN A 594 11.33 7.25 21.28
C ASN A 594 11.52 6.98 22.79
N ASP A 595 10.54 7.29 23.65
CA ASP A 595 10.79 7.11 25.09
C ASP A 595 9.57 6.63 25.87
N THR A 596 9.51 5.31 26.08
CA THR A 596 9.30 4.66 27.39
C THR A 596 9.09 3.15 27.23
N LYS A 597 9.69 2.33 28.11
CA LYS A 597 9.40 0.89 28.21
C LYS A 597 7.92 0.70 28.56
N ILE A 598 7.17 0.07 27.66
CA ILE A 598 5.77 -0.33 27.87
C ILE A 598 5.78 -1.69 28.56
N ASP A 599 5.08 -1.82 29.69
CA ASP A 599 4.93 -3.12 30.36
C ASP A 599 3.89 -3.97 29.64
N LEU A 600 4.36 -4.87 28.78
CA LEU A 600 3.50 -5.80 28.05
C LEU A 600 3.13 -7.04 28.89
N PRO A 601 1.89 -7.58 28.79
CA PRO A 601 1.54 -8.84 29.42
C PRO A 601 2.31 -10.04 28.85
N LEU A 602 2.55 -11.06 29.67
CA LEU A 602 3.34 -12.23 29.29
C LEU A 602 2.67 -13.07 28.22
N THR A 603 1.35 -13.22 28.31
CA THR A 603 0.52 -13.91 27.31
C THR A 603 0.70 -13.26 25.94
N PHE A 604 0.75 -11.93 25.89
CA PHE A 604 1.04 -11.17 24.68
C PHE A 604 2.49 -11.36 24.23
N ARG A 605 3.48 -11.22 25.13
CA ARG A 605 4.91 -11.46 24.81
C ARG A 605 5.15 -12.86 24.22
N LYS A 606 4.54 -13.91 24.79
CA LYS A 606 4.56 -15.28 24.25
C LYS A 606 4.05 -15.35 22.81
N GLN A 607 2.95 -14.65 22.51
CA GLN A 607 2.40 -14.60 21.15
C GLN A 607 3.30 -13.86 20.17
N ILE A 608 4.04 -12.84 20.63
CA ILE A 608 5.02 -12.13 19.79
C ILE A 608 6.29 -12.95 19.57
N LEU A 609 6.83 -13.66 20.57
CA LEU A 609 7.95 -14.60 20.37
C LEU A 609 7.61 -15.65 19.32
N GLN A 610 6.41 -16.21 19.45
CA GLN A 610 5.83 -17.13 18.48
C GLN A 610 5.68 -16.55 17.06
N LEU A 611 5.51 -15.23 16.94
CA LEU A 611 5.50 -14.51 15.67
C LEU A 611 6.93 -14.26 15.16
N GLN A 612 7.89 -13.97 16.06
CA GLN A 612 9.32 -13.87 15.77
C GLN A 612 9.88 -15.20 15.26
N ASP A 613 9.45 -16.35 15.80
CA ASP A 613 9.81 -17.68 15.28
C ASP A 613 9.34 -17.87 13.84
N ALA A 614 8.09 -17.46 13.56
CA ALA A 614 7.55 -17.49 12.20
C ALA A 614 8.33 -16.54 11.27
N HIS A 615 8.74 -15.38 11.76
CA HIS A 615 9.61 -14.46 11.03
C HIS A 615 10.99 -15.09 10.76
N GLN A 616 11.60 -15.76 11.74
CA GLN A 616 12.88 -16.46 11.57
C GLN A 616 12.81 -17.54 10.48
N ASN A 617 11.69 -18.26 10.40
CA ASN A 617 11.44 -19.21 9.31
C ASN A 617 11.39 -18.52 7.94
N VAL A 618 10.84 -17.31 7.85
CA VAL A 618 10.90 -16.49 6.62
C VAL A 618 12.35 -16.12 6.31
N ILE A 619 13.16 -15.70 7.29
CA ILE A 619 14.59 -15.40 7.09
C ILE A 619 15.32 -16.61 6.49
N VAL A 620 15.11 -17.80 7.06
CA VAL A 620 15.73 -19.04 6.59
C VAL A 620 15.29 -19.37 5.15
N ALA A 621 14.00 -19.23 4.84
CA ALA A 621 13.48 -19.48 3.49
C ALA A 621 14.05 -18.50 2.46
N VAL A 622 14.14 -17.21 2.81
CA VAL A 622 14.73 -16.17 1.95
C VAL A 622 16.21 -16.46 1.66
N LYS A 623 16.98 -16.88 2.67
CA LYS A 623 18.39 -17.27 2.51
C LYS A 623 18.56 -18.46 1.56
N LYS A 624 17.65 -19.44 1.62
CA LYS A 624 17.66 -20.62 0.73
C LYS A 624 17.23 -20.30 -0.71
N LYS A 625 16.70 -19.10 -0.98
CA LYS A 625 16.22 -18.66 -2.30
C LYS A 625 15.17 -19.61 -2.94
N ASP A 626 14.41 -20.34 -2.12
CA ASP A 626 13.32 -21.19 -2.58
C ASP A 626 11.99 -20.41 -2.57
N LEU A 627 11.49 -20.06 -3.75
CA LEU A 627 10.26 -19.27 -3.90
C LEU A 627 9.02 -19.93 -3.28
N LYS A 628 8.86 -21.25 -3.41
CA LYS A 628 7.69 -21.95 -2.85
C LYS A 628 7.77 -21.97 -1.32
N GLN A 629 8.95 -22.22 -0.78
CA GLN A 629 9.17 -22.19 0.68
C GLN A 629 9.00 -20.78 1.25
N ILE A 630 9.43 -19.74 0.52
CA ILE A 630 9.20 -18.34 0.88
C ILE A 630 7.69 -18.05 0.95
N GLN A 631 6.93 -18.40 -0.09
CA GLN A 631 5.48 -18.17 -0.11
C GLN A 631 4.76 -18.89 1.04
N ALA A 632 5.17 -20.13 1.33
CA ALA A 632 4.61 -20.94 2.42
C ALA A 632 4.93 -20.32 3.79
N THR A 633 6.17 -19.90 4.04
CA THR A 633 6.59 -19.29 5.31
C THR A 633 5.92 -17.94 5.55
N PHE A 634 5.76 -17.09 4.52
CA PHE A 634 4.96 -15.87 4.61
C PHE A 634 3.47 -16.15 4.91
N THR A 635 2.91 -17.22 4.35
CA THR A 635 1.53 -17.65 4.68
C THR A 635 1.42 -18.05 6.14
N THR A 636 2.37 -18.84 6.65
CA THR A 636 2.44 -19.22 8.07
C THR A 636 2.60 -18.02 8.98
N PHE A 637 3.47 -17.08 8.62
CA PHE A 637 3.66 -15.81 9.34
C PHE A 637 2.35 -15.01 9.41
N GLY A 638 1.66 -14.81 8.28
CA GLY A 638 0.38 -14.11 8.26
C GLY A 638 -0.72 -14.81 9.08
N ASN A 639 -0.75 -16.15 9.08
CA ASN A 639 -1.67 -16.91 9.93
C ASN A 639 -1.33 -16.76 11.42
N ARG A 640 -0.05 -16.66 11.76
CA ARG A 640 0.42 -16.45 13.13
C ARG A 640 0.07 -15.06 13.63
N LEU A 641 0.28 -14.04 12.80
CA LEU A 641 -0.07 -12.65 13.08
C LEU A 641 -1.56 -12.51 13.44
N LYS A 642 -2.45 -13.17 12.71
CA LYS A 642 -3.91 -13.16 12.98
C LYS A 642 -4.32 -13.78 14.32
N LYS A 643 -3.46 -14.64 14.89
CA LYS A 643 -3.72 -15.30 16.18
C LYS A 643 -3.27 -14.47 17.38
N VAL A 644 -2.54 -13.37 17.16
CA VAL A 644 -2.14 -12.48 18.25
C VAL A 644 -3.38 -11.74 18.77
N ASP A 645 -3.71 -11.95 20.03
CA ASP A 645 -4.87 -11.36 20.67
C ASP A 645 -4.57 -9.94 21.11
N LYS A 646 -5.10 -8.99 20.34
CA LYS A 646 -5.00 -7.55 20.63
C LYS A 646 -5.74 -7.13 21.90
N ASN A 647 -6.69 -7.93 22.40
CA ASN A 647 -7.43 -7.60 23.63
C ASN A 647 -6.58 -7.81 24.88
N LEU A 648 -5.43 -8.47 24.74
CA LEU A 648 -4.39 -8.51 25.77
C LEU A 648 -3.68 -7.15 25.94
N LEU A 649 -3.99 -6.13 25.15
CA LEU A 649 -3.46 -4.79 25.32
C LEU A 649 -4.62 -3.84 25.58
N SER A 650 -4.39 -2.87 26.47
CA SER A 650 -5.31 -1.77 26.75
C SER A 650 -4.75 -0.46 26.20
N ASP A 651 -5.62 0.50 25.89
CA ASP A 651 -5.26 1.88 25.55
C ASP A 651 -4.18 2.02 24.46
N HIS A 652 -3.08 2.72 24.76
CA HIS A 652 -2.05 3.11 23.82
C HIS A 652 -1.27 1.93 23.22
N PRO A 653 -0.79 0.94 24.00
CA PRO A 653 -0.18 -0.28 23.46
C PRO A 653 -1.06 -1.01 22.44
N GLN A 654 -2.38 -1.07 22.69
CA GLN A 654 -3.30 -1.72 21.77
C GLN A 654 -3.37 -1.00 20.42
N MET A 655 -3.40 0.33 20.44
CA MET A 655 -3.40 1.15 19.23
C MET A 655 -2.11 0.96 18.42
N LEU A 656 -0.95 0.92 19.09
CA LEU A 656 0.34 0.65 18.47
C LEU A 656 0.37 -0.74 17.80
N TRP A 657 -0.16 -1.75 18.48
CA TRP A 657 -0.25 -3.09 17.92
C TRP A 657 -1.19 -3.18 16.72
N GLU A 658 -2.35 -2.52 16.76
CA GLU A 658 -3.29 -2.52 15.63
C GLU A 658 -2.67 -1.91 14.36
N GLU A 659 -1.83 -0.87 14.50
CA GLU A 659 -1.07 -0.30 13.39
C GLU A 659 -0.01 -1.26 12.86
N LEU A 660 0.84 -1.82 13.73
CA LEU A 660 1.90 -2.74 13.35
C LEU A 660 1.34 -4.02 12.72
N ALA A 661 0.26 -4.58 13.27
CA ALA A 661 -0.39 -5.77 12.75
C ALA A 661 -1.00 -5.54 11.36
N MET A 662 -1.48 -4.34 11.07
CA MET A 662 -1.94 -3.98 9.72
C MET A 662 -0.76 -3.98 8.73
N LEU A 663 0.36 -3.34 9.09
CA LEU A 663 1.56 -3.25 8.25
C LEU A 663 2.15 -4.64 7.97
N LEU A 664 2.38 -5.43 9.02
CA LEU A 664 2.85 -6.81 8.94
C LEU A 664 1.87 -7.71 8.15
N GLY A 665 0.57 -7.42 8.23
CA GLY A 665 -0.46 -8.12 7.47
C GLY A 665 -0.34 -7.87 5.96
N ASN A 666 0.01 -6.64 5.57
CA ASN A 666 0.30 -6.30 4.17
C ASN A 666 1.59 -7.00 3.70
N ASP A 667 2.68 -6.95 4.48
CA ASP A 667 3.93 -7.66 4.15
C ASP A 667 3.70 -9.17 3.97
N ALA A 668 2.94 -9.78 4.88
CA ALA A 668 2.58 -11.20 4.82
C ALA A 668 1.79 -11.54 3.55
N PHE A 669 0.89 -10.65 3.14
CA PHE A 669 0.08 -10.82 1.95
C PHE A 669 0.87 -10.67 0.65
N GLU A 670 1.79 -9.71 0.59
CA GLU A 670 2.66 -9.52 -0.57
C GLU A 670 3.68 -10.65 -0.69
N GLY A 671 4.32 -11.03 0.42
CA GLY A 671 5.31 -12.09 0.48
C GLY A 671 4.76 -13.46 0.06
N LYS A 672 3.52 -13.82 0.44
CA LYS A 672 2.91 -15.09 -0.01
C LYS A 672 2.59 -15.13 -1.51
N ARG A 673 2.58 -13.99 -2.20
CA ARG A 673 2.23 -13.86 -3.64
C ARG A 673 3.42 -13.53 -4.53
N VAL A 674 4.61 -13.40 -3.97
CA VAL A 674 5.81 -13.06 -4.72
C VAL A 674 6.06 -14.11 -5.81
N LYS A 675 6.20 -13.66 -7.06
CA LYS A 675 6.41 -14.55 -8.22
C LYS A 675 7.86 -14.64 -8.68
N GLU A 676 8.68 -13.68 -8.26
CA GLU A 676 10.04 -13.49 -8.76
C GLU A 676 11.00 -13.30 -7.58
N LEU A 677 12.11 -14.04 -7.58
CA LEU A 677 13.14 -13.94 -6.55
C LEU A 677 13.74 -12.53 -6.44
N LYS A 678 13.78 -11.76 -7.53
CA LYS A 678 14.31 -10.38 -7.54
C LYS A 678 13.53 -9.42 -6.65
N LYS A 679 12.24 -9.67 -6.39
CA LYS A 679 11.38 -8.81 -5.56
C LYS A 679 11.44 -9.15 -4.07
N VAL A 680 11.94 -10.35 -3.74
CA VAL A 680 12.00 -10.85 -2.35
C VAL A 680 12.83 -9.94 -1.44
N PRO A 681 14.02 -9.41 -1.82
CA PRO A 681 14.81 -8.58 -0.92
C PRO A 681 14.07 -7.33 -0.42
N VAL A 682 13.33 -6.65 -1.30
CA VAL A 682 12.57 -5.43 -0.95
C VAL A 682 11.44 -5.76 0.01
N LEU A 683 10.66 -6.81 -0.28
CA LEU A 683 9.58 -7.28 0.59
C LEU A 683 10.11 -7.73 1.95
N PHE A 684 11.23 -8.44 1.96
CA PHE A 684 11.88 -8.92 3.17
C PHE A 684 12.41 -7.77 4.03
N GLN A 685 13.00 -6.74 3.41
CA GLN A 685 13.44 -5.54 4.12
C GLN A 685 12.27 -4.79 4.77
N SER A 686 11.12 -4.69 4.10
CA SER A 686 9.89 -4.11 4.67
C SER A 686 9.45 -4.89 5.92
N LEU A 687 9.34 -6.22 5.80
CA LEU A 687 8.98 -7.09 6.92
C LEU A 687 9.96 -6.94 8.09
N GLN A 688 11.27 -6.94 7.82
CA GLN A 688 12.29 -6.75 8.86
C GLN A 688 12.14 -5.40 9.57
N LYS A 689 11.90 -4.31 8.82
CA LYS A 689 11.66 -2.99 9.40
C LYS A 689 10.44 -3.01 10.33
N HIS A 690 9.30 -3.53 9.87
CA HIS A 690 8.09 -3.56 10.70
C HIS A 690 8.24 -4.50 11.91
N MET A 691 8.98 -5.60 11.79
CA MET A 691 9.32 -6.47 12.92
C MET A 691 10.22 -5.76 13.95
N GLN A 692 11.19 -4.96 13.50
CA GLN A 692 12.03 -4.15 14.39
C GLN A 692 11.20 -3.09 15.13
N GLN A 693 10.23 -2.47 14.45
CA GLN A 693 9.35 -1.48 15.06
C GLN A 693 8.50 -2.04 16.21
N ILE A 694 8.24 -3.36 16.25
CA ILE A 694 7.59 -3.99 17.39
C ILE A 694 8.45 -3.79 18.65
N GLN A 695 9.75 -4.06 18.58
CA GLN A 695 10.66 -3.90 19.72
C GLN A 695 10.84 -2.42 20.09
N GLU A 696 10.95 -1.53 19.10
CA GLU A 696 11.12 -0.08 19.32
C GLU A 696 9.88 0.56 19.97
N LYS A 697 8.68 0.20 19.50
CA LYS A 697 7.42 0.83 19.93
C LYS A 697 6.76 0.16 21.11
N LEU A 698 6.91 -1.16 21.27
CA LEU A 698 6.27 -1.93 22.34
C LEU A 698 7.24 -2.38 23.45
N GLY A 699 8.54 -2.10 23.30
CA GLY A 699 9.58 -2.46 24.26
C GLY A 699 10.18 -3.85 24.01
N GLN A 700 11.14 -4.24 24.86
CA GLN A 700 11.95 -5.46 24.69
C GLN A 700 11.09 -6.72 24.96
N ILE A 701 11.02 -7.61 23.97
CA ILE A 701 10.19 -8.84 23.99
C ILE A 701 11.03 -10.07 24.36
N ASP A 702 12.35 -9.91 24.39
CA ASP A 702 13.27 -10.98 24.03
C ASP A 702 13.54 -12.02 25.13
N ASP A 703 13.32 -11.71 26.41
CA ASP A 703 13.57 -12.66 27.50
C ASP A 703 12.31 -12.86 28.34
N LEU A 704 11.47 -13.82 27.96
CA LEU A 704 10.61 -14.44 28.97
C LEU A 704 11.52 -15.21 29.93
N PRO A 705 11.41 -14.98 31.24
CA PRO A 705 12.18 -15.74 32.22
C PRO A 705 11.87 -17.23 32.04
N GLN A 706 12.87 -18.03 31.62
CA GLN A 706 12.72 -19.49 31.58
C GLN A 706 12.72 -20.03 33.00
N SER A 707 11.81 -20.93 33.32
CA SER A 707 11.86 -21.66 34.59
C SER A 707 13.16 -22.45 34.64
N LEU A 708 13.92 -22.24 35.69
CA LEU A 708 15.14 -22.94 36.02
C LEU A 708 14.84 -23.97 37.11
N ASP A 709 15.43 -25.14 36.99
CA ASP A 709 15.32 -26.17 38.02
C ASP A 709 16.35 -25.87 39.12
N VAL A 710 15.89 -25.20 40.18
CA VAL A 710 16.72 -24.81 41.32
C VAL A 710 16.34 -25.60 42.57
N PRO A 711 17.30 -25.88 43.48
CA PRO A 711 17.02 -26.62 44.69
C PRO A 711 15.92 -25.98 45.55
N ILE A 712 15.04 -26.80 46.14
CA ILE A 712 13.93 -26.35 46.99
C ILE A 712 14.42 -25.43 48.12
N LYS A 713 15.57 -25.73 48.73
CA LYS A 713 16.19 -24.88 49.77
C LYS A 713 16.50 -23.46 49.28
N PHE A 714 16.88 -23.30 48.01
CA PHE A 714 17.10 -21.98 47.42
C PHE A 714 15.77 -21.25 47.20
N GLN A 715 14.74 -21.95 46.71
CA GLN A 715 13.40 -21.39 46.56
C GLN A 715 12.79 -20.95 47.91
N GLU A 716 13.04 -21.70 48.98
CA GLU A 716 12.65 -21.35 50.35
C GLU A 716 13.35 -20.09 50.85
N GLN A 717 14.60 -19.84 50.46
CA GLN A 717 15.29 -18.58 50.76
C GLN A 717 14.67 -17.40 50.00
N LEU A 718 14.27 -17.59 48.74
CA LEU A 718 13.57 -16.56 47.94
C LEU A 718 12.20 -16.21 48.51
N ASN A 719 11.56 -17.10 49.27
CA ASN A 719 10.34 -16.78 49.99
C ASN A 719 10.52 -15.57 50.94
N GLY A 720 11.72 -15.36 51.49
CA GLY A 720 12.02 -14.17 52.29
C GLY A 720 11.80 -12.87 51.52
N LEU A 721 12.25 -12.81 50.26
CA LEU A 721 12.02 -11.67 49.35
C LEU A 721 10.53 -11.50 49.03
N TRP A 722 9.84 -12.62 48.80
CA TRP A 722 8.41 -12.63 48.55
C TRP A 722 7.59 -12.06 49.72
N GLN A 723 7.93 -12.39 50.96
CA GLN A 723 7.24 -11.83 52.13
C GLN A 723 7.47 -10.32 52.25
N VAL A 724 8.68 -9.84 52.02
CA VAL A 724 9.00 -8.40 52.03
C VAL A 724 8.24 -7.66 50.91
N TYR A 725 8.17 -8.25 49.72
CA TYR A 725 7.42 -7.71 48.59
C TYR A 725 5.93 -7.58 48.92
N LEU A 726 5.31 -8.65 49.44
CA LEU A 726 3.90 -8.63 49.81
C LEU A 726 3.61 -7.64 50.93
N ALA A 727 4.47 -7.58 51.94
CA ALA A 727 4.35 -6.61 53.02
C ALA A 727 4.38 -5.19 52.46
N MET A 728 5.39 -4.85 51.65
CA MET A 728 5.51 -3.53 51.03
C MET A 728 4.30 -3.18 50.16
N GLY A 729 3.84 -4.10 49.32
CA GLY A 729 2.66 -3.89 48.47
C GLY A 729 1.38 -3.63 49.28
N ASN A 730 1.18 -4.36 50.40
CA ASN A 730 0.04 -4.16 51.28
C ASN A 730 0.09 -2.80 51.99
N GLU A 731 1.26 -2.39 52.48
CA GLU A 731 1.41 -1.08 53.13
C GLU A 731 1.22 0.07 52.12
N LEU A 732 1.69 -0.10 50.88
CA LEU A 732 1.44 0.87 49.80
C LEU A 732 -0.03 0.93 49.39
N ALA A 733 -0.75 -0.19 49.44
CA ALA A 733 -2.18 -0.24 49.22
C ALA A 733 -2.98 0.46 50.34
N ASN A 734 -2.43 0.51 51.55
CA ASN A 734 -3.01 1.22 52.71
C ASN A 734 -2.53 2.69 52.84
N ASP A 735 -1.81 3.22 51.85
CA ASP A 735 -1.18 4.54 51.88
C ASP A 735 -0.18 4.77 53.04
N ASP A 736 0.33 3.71 53.68
CA ASP A 736 1.27 3.81 54.81
C ASP A 736 2.73 3.88 54.33
N TYR A 737 3.17 5.08 53.96
CA TYR A 737 4.56 5.34 53.53
C TYR A 737 5.61 4.89 54.56
N LYS A 738 5.38 5.14 55.85
CA LYS A 738 6.40 4.87 56.88
C LYS A 738 6.64 3.37 57.03
N LYS A 739 5.58 2.56 57.04
CA LYS A 739 5.73 1.10 57.09
C LYS A 739 6.26 0.55 55.77
N ALA A 740 5.78 1.04 54.63
CA ALA A 740 6.28 0.63 53.32
C ALA A 740 7.77 0.94 53.14
N SER A 741 8.23 2.12 53.58
CA SER A 741 9.64 2.51 53.50
C SER A 741 10.56 1.62 54.35
N ARG A 742 10.11 1.19 55.54
CA ARG A 742 10.85 0.24 56.39
C ARG A 742 11.09 -1.12 55.72
N GLN A 743 10.20 -1.54 54.82
CA GLN A 743 10.38 -2.78 54.04
C GLN A 743 11.59 -2.72 53.11
N SER A 744 12.06 -1.52 52.72
CA SER A 744 13.29 -1.40 51.89
C SER A 744 14.57 -1.84 52.63
N ALA A 745 14.61 -1.67 53.95
CA ALA A 745 15.71 -2.16 54.79
C ALA A 745 15.61 -3.69 54.98
N GLN A 746 14.38 -4.20 55.16
CA GLN A 746 14.14 -5.65 55.24
C GLN A 746 14.46 -6.35 53.93
N LEU A 747 14.24 -5.70 52.79
CA LEU A 747 14.64 -6.21 51.47
C LEU A 747 16.15 -6.42 51.38
N LYS A 748 16.94 -5.45 51.86
CA LYS A 748 18.41 -5.56 51.90
C LYS A 748 18.86 -6.76 52.74
N THR A 749 18.25 -6.95 53.91
CA THR A 749 18.55 -8.10 54.78
C THR A 749 18.16 -9.43 54.13
N ALA A 750 16.97 -9.50 53.51
CA ALA A 750 16.49 -10.70 52.83
C ALA A 750 17.38 -11.08 51.64
N MET A 751 17.89 -10.11 50.88
CA MET A 751 18.84 -10.36 49.79
C MET A 751 20.19 -10.91 50.29
N ALA A 752 20.66 -10.44 51.45
CA ALA A 752 21.94 -10.88 52.03
C ALA A 752 21.87 -12.29 52.63
N ALA A 753 20.67 -12.78 52.97
CA ALA A 753 20.44 -14.09 53.56
C ALA A 753 20.45 -15.25 52.53
N ILE A 754 20.53 -14.95 51.23
CA ILE A 754 20.45 -15.95 50.17
C ILE A 754 21.84 -16.56 49.93
N ASP A 755 21.94 -17.89 50.09
CA ASP A 755 23.19 -18.63 49.94
C ASP A 755 23.41 -19.02 48.46
N MET A 756 24.36 -18.34 47.83
CA MET A 756 24.72 -18.57 46.42
C MET A 756 25.35 -19.94 46.18
N LYS A 757 25.85 -20.63 47.21
CA LYS A 757 26.45 -21.97 47.08
C LYS A 757 25.43 -23.05 46.74
N LEU A 758 24.14 -22.76 46.93
CA LEU A 758 23.06 -23.68 46.56
C LEU A 758 22.85 -23.79 45.05
N LEU A 759 23.34 -22.82 44.27
CA LEU A 759 23.25 -22.83 42.80
C LEU A 759 24.51 -23.47 42.23
N THR A 760 24.48 -24.80 42.06
CA THR A 760 25.63 -25.58 41.59
C THR A 760 25.80 -25.57 40.06
N GLY A 761 24.75 -25.25 39.31
CA GLY A 761 24.80 -25.13 37.86
C GLY A 761 25.17 -23.73 37.38
N GLN A 762 25.88 -23.66 36.25
CA GLN A 762 26.41 -22.41 35.70
C GLN A 762 25.29 -21.47 35.20
N THR A 763 24.21 -22.03 34.66
CA THR A 763 23.08 -21.27 34.10
C THR A 763 22.29 -20.58 35.20
N GLU A 764 21.97 -21.29 36.27
CA GLU A 764 21.19 -20.79 37.41
C GLU A 764 21.98 -19.75 38.18
N HIS A 765 23.28 -19.97 38.35
CA HIS A 765 24.18 -19.02 39.00
C HIS A 765 24.28 -17.70 38.21
N ILE A 766 24.48 -17.75 36.89
CA ILE A 766 24.55 -16.54 36.05
C ILE A 766 23.21 -15.78 36.07
N ALA A 767 22.09 -16.49 35.94
CA ALA A 767 20.76 -15.90 36.00
C ALA A 767 20.54 -15.18 37.34
N TRP A 768 20.86 -15.85 38.46
CA TRP A 768 20.73 -15.24 39.78
C TRP A 768 21.60 -14.01 39.96
N MET A 769 22.85 -14.02 39.47
CA MET A 769 23.75 -12.87 39.58
C MET A 769 23.23 -11.63 38.84
N LYS A 770 22.55 -11.84 37.70
CA LYS A 770 21.88 -10.77 36.95
C LYS A 770 20.71 -10.18 37.76
N GLU A 771 19.81 -11.04 38.24
CA GLU A 771 18.63 -10.57 38.99
C GLU A 771 19.02 -9.97 40.36
N LEU A 772 20.07 -10.49 41.00
CA LEU A 772 20.62 -9.90 42.22
C LEU A 772 21.16 -8.48 41.99
N ALA A 773 21.77 -8.21 40.83
CA ALA A 773 22.21 -6.87 40.47
C ALA A 773 21.02 -5.91 40.26
N ASN A 774 19.96 -6.38 39.58
CA ASN A 774 18.72 -5.63 39.41
C ASN A 774 18.05 -5.32 40.77
N LEU A 775 17.94 -6.32 41.64
CA LEU A 775 17.42 -6.16 43.00
C LEU A 775 18.22 -5.15 43.81
N LYS A 776 19.55 -5.07 43.67
CA LYS A 776 20.39 -4.06 44.35
C LYS A 776 20.05 -2.64 43.89
N ILE A 777 19.84 -2.45 42.58
CA ILE A 777 19.43 -1.14 42.02
C ILE A 777 18.04 -0.77 42.53
N ILE A 778 17.10 -1.72 42.52
CA ILE A 778 15.73 -1.52 43.01
C ILE A 778 15.73 -1.20 44.50
N GLN A 779 16.52 -1.92 45.31
CA GLN A 779 16.65 -1.68 46.74
C GLN A 779 17.19 -0.27 47.01
N ALA A 780 18.19 0.19 46.26
CA ALA A 780 18.71 1.55 46.37
C ALA A 780 17.64 2.61 46.01
N ASN A 781 16.90 2.39 44.92
CA ASN A 781 15.81 3.27 44.50
C ASN A 781 14.68 3.35 45.55
N LEU A 782 14.28 2.20 46.10
CA LEU A 782 13.27 2.12 47.16
C LEU A 782 13.72 2.84 48.43
N SER A 783 14.99 2.70 48.83
CA SER A 783 15.55 3.40 50.00
C SER A 783 15.71 4.92 49.78
N SER A 784 15.91 5.36 48.54
CA SER A 784 16.03 6.80 48.21
C SER A 784 14.69 7.54 48.17
N ALA A 785 13.57 6.83 48.12
CA ALA A 785 12.25 7.42 47.98
C ALA A 785 11.76 8.08 49.29
N LYS A 786 11.73 9.42 49.30
CA LYS A 786 11.34 10.24 50.47
C LYS A 786 9.82 10.40 50.65
N GLU A 787 9.03 10.04 49.64
CA GLU A 787 7.58 10.21 49.62
C GLU A 787 6.88 9.01 48.97
N ILE A 788 5.57 8.90 49.18
CA ILE A 788 4.76 7.77 48.69
C ILE A 788 4.73 7.67 47.17
N LYS A 789 4.65 8.79 46.43
CA LYS A 789 4.58 8.79 44.96
C LYS A 789 5.88 8.23 44.33
N PRO A 790 7.08 8.74 44.68
CA PRO A 790 8.35 8.12 44.28
C PRO A 790 8.50 6.66 44.74
N LEU A 791 8.03 6.33 45.94
CA LEU A 791 8.11 4.95 46.46
C LEU A 791 7.27 3.98 45.63
N ARG A 792 6.06 4.40 45.20
CA ARG A 792 5.21 3.65 44.27
C ARG A 792 5.86 3.48 42.90
N ALA A 793 6.54 4.51 42.40
CA ALA A 793 7.29 4.42 41.15
C ALA A 793 8.45 3.41 41.25
N ALA A 794 9.19 3.41 42.36
CA ALA A 794 10.24 2.41 42.61
C ALA A 794 9.65 0.99 42.83
N PHE A 795 8.49 0.89 43.47
CA PHE A 795 7.77 -0.38 43.65
C PHE A 795 7.29 -1.00 42.34
N ARG A 796 7.03 -0.19 41.30
CA ARG A 796 6.75 -0.69 39.95
C ARG A 796 7.90 -1.54 39.43
N SER A 797 9.13 -1.04 39.52
CA SER A 797 10.33 -1.78 39.12
C SER A 797 10.50 -3.05 39.96
N PHE A 798 10.23 -2.96 41.27
CA PHE A 798 10.27 -4.12 42.15
C PHE A 798 9.24 -5.19 41.77
N SER A 799 8.03 -4.79 41.37
CA SER A 799 6.98 -5.71 40.93
C SER A 799 7.35 -6.44 39.64
N GLY A 800 8.00 -5.74 38.69
CA GLY A 800 8.54 -6.36 37.48
C GLY A 800 9.64 -7.40 37.80
N GLU A 801 10.55 -7.06 38.70
CA GLU A 801 11.62 -7.97 39.13
C GLU A 801 11.07 -9.20 39.86
N MET A 802 10.12 -9.02 40.76
CA MET A 802 9.50 -10.13 41.48
C MET A 802 8.72 -11.06 40.56
N GLN A 803 8.17 -10.53 39.46
CA GLN A 803 7.56 -11.34 38.41
C GLN A 803 8.59 -12.20 37.68
N VAL A 804 9.78 -11.65 37.38
CA VAL A 804 10.90 -12.40 36.81
C VAL A 804 11.31 -13.53 37.75
N LEU A 805 11.56 -13.23 39.03
CA LEU A 805 11.96 -14.21 40.03
C LEU A 805 10.92 -15.32 40.24
N ALA A 806 9.63 -14.96 40.25
CA ALA A 806 8.53 -15.92 40.37
C ALA A 806 8.52 -16.96 39.23
N MET A 807 8.90 -16.54 38.03
CA MET A 807 8.91 -17.38 36.82
C MET A 807 10.19 -18.17 36.64
N GLN A 808 11.34 -17.56 36.95
CA GLN A 808 12.64 -18.19 36.77
C GLN A 808 12.96 -19.18 37.88
N PHE A 809 12.74 -18.80 39.14
CA PHE A 809 13.24 -19.58 40.27
C PHE A 809 12.11 -20.16 41.12
N GLY A 810 10.98 -19.46 41.21
CA GLY A 810 9.89 -19.81 42.12
C GLY A 810 10.24 -19.52 43.59
N PHE A 811 9.21 -19.48 44.45
CA PHE A 811 9.35 -19.11 45.87
C PHE A 811 9.11 -20.29 46.84
N GLY A 812 9.15 -21.53 46.37
CA GLY A 812 9.03 -22.73 47.22
C GLY A 812 7.65 -22.93 47.86
N GLN A 813 6.62 -22.21 47.36
CA GLN A 813 5.25 -22.31 47.87
C GLN A 813 4.37 -23.16 46.94
N LYS A 814 3.56 -24.07 47.50
CA LYS A 814 2.48 -24.78 46.78
C LYS A 814 1.24 -23.90 46.49
N LYS A 815 1.33 -22.58 46.66
CA LYS A 815 0.19 -21.66 46.52
C LYS A 815 0.33 -20.83 45.25
N LYS A 816 -0.80 -20.61 44.57
CA LYS A 816 -0.87 -19.83 43.32
C LYS A 816 -0.50 -18.37 43.56
N VAL A 817 0.36 -17.83 42.69
CA VAL A 817 0.71 -16.41 42.63
C VAL A 817 -0.11 -15.76 41.53
N TYR A 818 -0.84 -14.70 41.91
CA TYR A 818 -1.66 -13.92 41.01
C TYR A 818 -0.93 -12.64 40.60
N GLN A 819 -0.87 -12.36 39.30
CA GLN A 819 -0.44 -11.09 38.74
C GLN A 819 -1.68 -10.26 38.41
N LEU A 820 -1.74 -9.06 38.96
CA LEU A 820 -2.76 -8.07 38.66
C LEU A 820 -2.15 -6.94 37.82
N HIS A 821 -2.99 -6.25 37.04
CA HIS A 821 -2.58 -5.12 36.21
C HIS A 821 -3.49 -3.90 36.43
N CYS A 822 -2.89 -2.71 36.35
CA CYS A 822 -3.59 -1.43 36.42
C CYS A 822 -3.20 -0.60 35.18
N PRO A 823 -4.13 -0.33 34.24
CA PRO A 823 -3.81 0.33 32.97
C PRO A 823 -3.55 1.83 33.15
N MET A 824 -4.21 2.46 34.12
CA MET A 824 -4.10 3.89 34.40
C MET A 824 -2.79 4.28 35.10
N ALA A 825 -2.09 3.31 35.70
CA ALA A 825 -0.90 3.55 36.49
C ALA A 825 0.15 4.36 35.71
N PHE A 826 0.72 5.36 36.38
CA PHE A 826 1.79 6.22 35.86
C PHE A 826 1.44 6.94 34.53
N GLY A 827 0.20 7.42 34.41
CA GLY A 827 -0.24 8.21 33.27
C GLY A 827 -0.57 7.37 32.03
N GLY A 828 -1.16 6.18 32.23
CA GLY A 828 -1.54 5.27 31.14
C GLY A 828 -0.43 4.35 30.65
N LYS A 829 0.69 4.26 31.38
CA LYS A 829 1.82 3.38 31.06
C LYS A 829 1.59 1.93 31.48
N GLY A 830 0.50 1.64 32.18
CA GLY A 830 0.26 0.36 32.83
C GLY A 830 1.23 0.08 33.98
N ALA A 831 0.86 -0.80 34.90
CA ALA A 831 1.77 -1.43 35.84
C ALA A 831 1.19 -2.75 36.34
N ILE A 832 2.06 -3.73 36.57
CA ILE A 832 1.69 -5.03 37.14
C ILE A 832 2.10 -5.13 38.61
N TRP A 833 1.44 -5.96 39.41
CA TRP A 833 1.90 -6.35 40.74
C TRP A 833 1.42 -7.76 41.08
N LEU A 834 2.03 -8.39 42.09
CA LEU A 834 1.76 -9.78 42.45
C LEU A 834 1.08 -9.89 43.81
N GLN A 835 0.19 -10.88 43.99
CA GLN A 835 -0.50 -11.18 45.24
C GLN A 835 -0.74 -12.68 45.43
N LYS A 836 -1.08 -13.06 46.67
CA LYS A 836 -1.37 -14.45 47.09
C LYS A 836 -2.81 -14.90 46.81
N ASP A 837 -3.71 -13.97 46.51
CA ASP A 837 -5.14 -14.22 46.35
C ASP A 837 -5.73 -13.26 45.29
N LYS A 838 -6.98 -13.50 44.90
CA LYS A 838 -7.69 -12.71 43.88
C LYS A 838 -8.22 -11.37 44.39
N LYS A 839 -8.15 -11.07 45.70
CA LYS A 839 -8.71 -9.83 46.24
C LYS A 839 -7.77 -8.68 45.93
N THR A 840 -8.17 -7.84 44.97
CA THR A 840 -7.39 -6.70 44.50
C THR A 840 -7.05 -5.75 45.65
N ARG A 841 -5.76 -5.50 45.83
CA ARG A 841 -5.24 -4.41 46.68
C ARG A 841 -4.20 -3.64 45.87
N ASN A 842 -4.61 -2.53 45.24
CA ASN A 842 -3.78 -1.79 44.29
C ASN A 842 -2.70 -0.95 45.02
N PRO A 843 -1.41 -1.30 44.91
CA PRO A 843 -0.34 -0.60 45.62
C PRO A 843 -0.02 0.78 45.00
N TYR A 844 -0.47 1.05 43.77
CA TYR A 844 -0.14 2.27 43.03
C TYR A 844 -1.09 3.44 43.31
N TYR A 845 -2.34 3.14 43.67
CA TYR A 845 -3.36 4.14 43.96
C TYR A 845 -3.88 4.13 45.39
N GLY A 846 -3.55 3.10 46.17
CA GLY A 846 -3.95 3.02 47.57
C GLY A 846 -5.46 3.08 47.75
N SER A 847 -5.92 3.82 48.77
CA SER A 847 -7.33 4.00 49.09
C SER A 847 -8.15 4.62 47.96
N ASN A 848 -7.53 5.39 47.06
CA ASN A 848 -8.25 6.05 45.97
C ASN A 848 -8.82 5.06 44.94
N MET A 849 -8.16 3.92 44.72
CA MET A 849 -8.58 2.89 43.77
C MET A 849 -8.14 1.49 44.23
N LEU A 850 -8.41 1.16 45.49
CA LEU A 850 -7.87 -0.03 46.16
C LEU A 850 -8.25 -1.33 45.44
N GLU A 851 -9.48 -1.42 44.97
CA GLU A 851 -10.04 -2.62 44.33
C GLU A 851 -9.92 -2.60 42.79
N CYS A 852 -9.25 -1.59 42.23
CA CYS A 852 -9.15 -1.43 40.78
C CYS A 852 -7.97 -2.23 40.21
N ALA A 853 -8.30 -3.27 39.44
CA ALA A 853 -7.42 -3.97 38.52
C ALA A 853 -8.22 -4.33 37.27
N ASP A 854 -7.65 -4.16 36.08
CA ASP A 854 -8.33 -4.55 34.84
C ASP A 854 -8.21 -6.06 34.57
N ARG A 855 -7.15 -6.69 35.10
CA ARG A 855 -6.81 -8.09 34.82
C ARG A 855 -6.15 -8.75 36.01
N THR A 856 -6.40 -10.06 36.14
CA THR A 856 -5.80 -10.95 37.14
C THR A 856 -5.47 -12.29 36.48
N GLU A 857 -4.19 -12.66 36.44
CA GLU A 857 -3.67 -13.88 35.81
C GLU A 857 -2.84 -14.70 36.80
N VAL A 858 -2.78 -16.02 36.67
CA VAL A 858 -1.90 -16.87 37.50
C VAL A 858 -0.55 -17.04 36.81
N ILE A 859 0.55 -16.77 37.51
CA ILE A 859 1.89 -16.78 36.92
C ILE A 859 2.84 -17.85 37.46
N SER A 860 2.56 -18.40 38.65
CA SER A 860 3.31 -19.53 39.23
C SER A 860 2.47 -20.28 40.27
N GLY A 861 2.75 -21.58 40.45
CA GLY A 861 2.03 -22.51 41.35
C GLY A 861 1.20 -23.53 40.57
N ASP A 862 1.26 -24.80 40.98
CA ASP A 862 0.63 -25.97 40.31
C ASP A 862 -0.83 -25.76 39.87
#